data_AF-A0A1B6GR28-F1
#
_entry.id   AF-A0A1B6GR28-F1
#
_cell.length_a   1.000
_cell.length_b   1.000
_cell.length_c   1.000
_cell.angle_alpha   90.00
_cell.angle_beta   90.00
_cell.angle_gamma   90.00
#
_symmetry.space_group_name_H-M   'P 1'
#
loop_
_entity.id
_entity.type
_entity.pdbx_description
1 polymer ?
#
loop_
_entity_poly.entity_id
_entity_poly.type
_entity_poly.pdbx_seq_one_letter_code
_entity_poly.pdbx_strand_id
1 'polypeptide(L)'
;NITPGEESNNVVVGPGSALEDMLAEKLERHRDHDDQNKLSPKVLVMQPILRFLQLLCENHNQNLQNTLRNQNNKSNYNLVSETLMLLDCICGSTTGGLGLLGLYINEYNVSLINQTLETLTEYCQGPCHDNQNCIATHESNGLDIITALILNDINPLGKSRMDLVLELKNNASKLLLAIMESRGDSENAERILYNMNPKQLVDVACRAFHQEPLDDGVDTDDSSTEGEDGVSPKEVGHNIYILCHQLAQHNKELAALLKPSEINVDPKMNQALDYYASHTAQIEIVRHDRTLEQIVFPIPEICEYLTHDTKVKIFHTAERDDQGSKVSDFFERTEDMFNEMRWQKKLRGQPALFWVSSYMSMWSNVLFNCAVLINLIVAFFYPFVDQVPKLGPHLSGLIWAVMLVSAAIVITLPRESGIRTLVASTILRMIFSAGPEPTLWLLGTLTVLLKGIHLISIMGNQGTFTKKISQIMTDAEILYHLLYVMFCVLGLCMHPFFYCVLLLDVVYREETLLNVIRSVTRNGRSIILTAVLALILVYMFSIIGYMFFKDDFLVDVDEEVVRVVPPTVQEQNNTAVNGTCATDKGCEYDLQASAVKYSQELNQPPVMVSVDGDLKERACDSLVMCIVTTLNQGLRNGGGIGDILRAPSSQEPLFVARVVYDLLFFFIVIIIVLNLIFGVIIDTFADLRSEKQHKELILKNTCFVCGLNRSAFDNKTVSFEEHIKCEHNMWHYLYFIVLVKVKDPTEFTGPESYVYAMVKDRNLDWFPRLRAMSLAADEGEGEQIELRSLQAQLESTQILVTTLSQQLSELKDQMTEQRKQKQRIGLLNSTSAYLHNL
;
A
#
# COMPACT_ATOMS: atom_id res chain seq x y z
N ASN A 1 94.78 -58.37 -23.31
CA ASN A 1 94.59 -57.33 -22.28
C ASN A 1 93.63 -57.82 -21.20
N ILE A 2 94.20 -58.35 -20.12
CA ILE A 2 93.87 -58.12 -18.69
C ILE A 2 92.42 -58.37 -18.18
N THR A 3 92.31 -59.34 -17.27
CA THR A 3 91.29 -59.64 -16.22
C THR A 3 91.26 -58.58 -15.09
N PRO A 4 90.63 -58.71 -13.88
CA PRO A 4 89.34 -59.25 -13.38
C PRO A 4 88.60 -58.22 -12.44
N GLY A 5 87.56 -58.61 -11.67
CA GLY A 5 87.28 -57.99 -10.35
C GLY A 5 85.82 -57.96 -9.85
N GLU A 6 85.56 -58.71 -8.76
CA GLU A 6 84.33 -58.89 -7.98
C GLU A 6 83.93 -57.67 -7.11
N GLU A 7 82.66 -57.56 -6.67
CA GLU A 7 82.24 -57.73 -5.26
C GLU A 7 80.80 -57.23 -4.93
N SER A 8 80.02 -58.15 -4.34
CA SER A 8 79.05 -58.02 -3.22
C SER A 8 78.04 -56.86 -3.09
N ASN A 9 76.74 -57.19 -2.94
CA ASN A 9 76.10 -57.26 -1.62
C ASN A 9 74.63 -57.75 -1.64
N ASN A 10 74.36 -58.72 -0.76
CA ASN A 10 73.02 -59.09 -0.28
C ASN A 10 72.39 -57.90 0.46
N VAL A 11 71.08 -57.66 0.26
CA VAL A 11 70.28 -56.88 1.22
C VAL A 11 69.07 -57.69 1.68
N VAL A 12 69.04 -57.79 3.00
CA VAL A 12 68.13 -58.42 3.94
C VAL A 12 66.69 -57.89 3.81
N VAL A 13 65.72 -58.81 3.93
CA VAL A 13 64.29 -58.57 4.12
C VAL A 13 64.07 -57.79 5.43
N GLY A 14 63.47 -56.59 5.33
CA GLY A 14 63.04 -55.76 6.45
C GLY A 14 61.50 -55.63 6.54
N PRO A 15 60.94 -55.19 7.69
CA PRO A 15 59.55 -55.34 8.07
C PRO A 15 58.64 -54.25 7.45
N GLY A 16 58.61 -54.18 6.12
CA GLY A 16 57.80 -53.20 5.36
C GLY A 16 56.39 -53.67 4.99
N SER A 17 56.14 -54.99 4.84
CA SER A 17 54.88 -55.45 4.26
C SER A 17 53.68 -55.37 5.21
N ALA A 18 53.86 -55.52 6.52
CA ALA A 18 52.73 -55.59 7.45
C ALA A 18 51.91 -54.29 7.53
N LEU A 19 52.53 -53.12 7.31
CA LEU A 19 51.82 -51.83 7.33
C LEU A 19 51.11 -51.54 6.00
N GLU A 20 51.73 -51.90 4.87
CA GLU A 20 51.11 -51.83 3.54
C GLU A 20 49.96 -52.83 3.42
N ASP A 21 50.13 -54.06 3.92
CA ASP A 21 49.08 -55.09 3.95
C ASP A 21 47.92 -54.67 4.86
N MET A 22 48.18 -54.05 6.03
CA MET A 22 47.11 -53.50 6.87
C MET A 22 46.40 -52.29 6.24
N LEU A 23 47.11 -51.44 5.49
CA LEU A 23 46.53 -50.31 4.78
C LEU A 23 45.68 -50.79 3.60
N ALA A 24 46.16 -51.79 2.85
CA ALA A 24 45.43 -52.44 1.78
C ALA A 24 44.21 -53.18 2.31
N GLU A 25 44.32 -53.92 3.42
CA GLU A 25 43.19 -54.59 4.07
C GLU A 25 42.18 -53.59 4.65
N LYS A 26 42.64 -52.43 5.16
CA LYS A 26 41.75 -51.32 5.54
C LYS A 26 41.04 -50.71 4.32
N LEU A 27 41.75 -50.54 3.20
CA LEU A 27 41.19 -49.99 1.96
C LEU A 27 40.20 -50.96 1.31
N GLU A 28 40.49 -52.26 1.33
CA GLU A 28 39.61 -53.32 0.86
C GLU A 28 38.39 -53.46 1.77
N ARG A 29 38.55 -53.42 3.10
CA ARG A 29 37.40 -53.37 4.03
C ARG A 29 36.56 -52.10 3.86
N HIS A 30 37.18 -50.96 3.56
CA HIS A 30 36.44 -49.73 3.22
C HIS A 30 35.67 -49.88 1.91
N ARG A 31 36.30 -50.48 0.90
CA ARG A 31 35.72 -50.69 -0.42
C ARG A 31 34.58 -51.74 -0.41
N ASP A 32 34.74 -52.81 0.36
CA ASP A 32 33.70 -53.82 0.60
C ASP A 32 32.53 -53.24 1.41
N HIS A 33 32.79 -52.32 2.34
CA HIS A 33 31.76 -51.59 3.09
C HIS A 33 31.03 -50.56 2.21
N ASP A 34 31.71 -49.93 1.25
CA ASP A 34 31.10 -49.03 0.27
C ASP A 34 30.28 -49.78 -0.79
N ASP A 35 30.70 -50.98 -1.20
CA ASP A 35 29.96 -51.80 -2.16
C ASP A 35 28.76 -52.53 -1.53
N GLN A 36 28.76 -52.80 -0.21
CA GLN A 36 27.58 -53.31 0.51
C GLN A 36 26.46 -52.26 0.71
N ASN A 37 26.80 -50.97 0.76
CA ASN A 37 25.84 -49.89 1.01
C ASN A 37 25.21 -49.29 -0.25
N LYS A 38 25.67 -49.69 -1.45
CA LYS A 38 25.08 -49.24 -2.73
C LYS A 38 23.76 -49.94 -3.03
N LEU A 39 22.77 -49.17 -3.45
CA LEU A 39 21.47 -49.68 -3.87
C LEU A 39 21.62 -50.62 -5.09
N SER A 40 20.89 -51.74 -5.06
CA SER A 40 20.82 -52.66 -6.19
C SER A 40 20.26 -51.96 -7.44
N PRO A 41 20.71 -52.33 -8.67
CA PRO A 41 20.14 -51.79 -9.91
C PRO A 41 18.62 -51.93 -10.00
N LYS A 42 18.03 -52.96 -9.38
CA LYS A 42 16.58 -53.14 -9.31
C LYS A 42 15.86 -52.04 -8.52
N VAL A 43 16.52 -51.49 -7.50
CA VAL A 43 15.99 -50.41 -6.66
C VAL A 43 16.25 -49.05 -7.30
N LEU A 44 17.40 -48.87 -7.96
CA LEU A 44 17.72 -47.63 -8.68
C LEU A 44 16.72 -47.30 -9.81
N VAL A 45 16.12 -48.32 -10.44
CA VAL A 45 15.06 -48.13 -11.46
C VAL A 45 13.79 -47.49 -10.87
N MET A 46 13.57 -47.56 -9.55
CA MET A 46 12.40 -46.93 -8.93
C MET A 46 12.45 -45.41 -8.98
N GLN A 47 13.64 -44.80 -8.93
CA GLN A 47 13.76 -43.34 -8.94
C GLN A 47 13.13 -42.68 -10.18
N PRO A 48 13.46 -43.08 -11.44
CA PRO A 48 12.79 -42.52 -12.62
C PRO A 48 11.32 -42.92 -12.73
N ILE A 49 10.90 -44.06 -12.20
CA ILE A 49 9.47 -44.46 -12.17
C ILE A 49 8.69 -43.50 -11.28
N LEU A 50 9.17 -43.26 -10.07
CA LEU A 50 8.55 -42.33 -9.13
C LEU A 50 8.54 -40.91 -9.70
N ARG A 51 9.66 -40.47 -10.30
CA ARG A 51 9.70 -39.16 -10.98
C ARG A 51 8.67 -39.06 -12.10
N PHE A 52 8.49 -40.11 -12.91
CA PHE A 52 7.45 -40.12 -13.92
C PHE A 52 6.05 -40.01 -13.32
N LEU A 53 5.76 -40.74 -12.23
CA LEU A 53 4.46 -40.68 -11.55
C LEU A 53 4.21 -39.32 -10.88
N GLN A 54 5.24 -38.69 -10.32
CA GLN A 54 5.21 -37.32 -9.80
C GLN A 54 4.80 -36.34 -10.91
N LEU A 55 5.50 -36.36 -12.04
CA LEU A 55 5.24 -35.46 -13.18
C LEU A 55 3.85 -35.64 -13.82
N LEU A 56 3.22 -36.82 -13.67
CA LEU A 56 1.84 -37.01 -14.10
C LEU A 56 0.83 -36.26 -13.24
N CYS A 57 1.16 -36.03 -11.97
CA CYS A 57 0.30 -35.39 -10.99
C CYS A 57 0.55 -33.89 -10.84
N GLU A 58 1.68 -33.38 -11.35
CA GLU A 58 1.99 -31.94 -11.39
C GLU A 58 0.83 -31.10 -11.96
N ASN A 59 0.73 -29.85 -11.49
CA ASN A 59 -0.38 -28.95 -11.76
C ASN A 59 -1.73 -29.45 -11.21
N HIS A 60 -1.70 -30.24 -10.14
CA HIS A 60 -2.88 -30.61 -9.36
C HIS A 60 -3.91 -31.37 -10.19
N ASN A 61 -3.44 -32.33 -11.01
CA ASN A 61 -4.30 -33.07 -11.92
C ASN A 61 -5.16 -34.10 -11.17
N GLN A 62 -6.28 -33.64 -10.63
CA GLN A 62 -7.20 -34.44 -9.82
C GLN A 62 -7.66 -35.73 -10.51
N ASN A 63 -7.79 -35.74 -11.84
CA ASN A 63 -8.18 -36.94 -12.58
C ASN A 63 -7.09 -38.02 -12.55
N LEU A 64 -5.83 -37.63 -12.82
CA LEU A 64 -4.71 -38.57 -12.80
C LEU A 64 -4.39 -39.02 -11.37
N GLN A 65 -4.40 -38.10 -10.40
CA GLN A 65 -4.23 -38.42 -8.98
C GLN A 65 -5.23 -39.48 -8.50
N ASN A 66 -6.51 -39.34 -8.85
CA ASN A 66 -7.53 -40.33 -8.51
C ASN A 66 -7.37 -41.63 -9.30
N THR A 67 -6.96 -41.56 -10.56
CA THR A 67 -6.73 -42.74 -11.41
C THR A 67 -5.58 -43.60 -10.87
N LEU A 68 -4.52 -43.00 -10.32
CA LEU A 68 -3.41 -43.74 -9.70
C LEU A 68 -3.86 -44.51 -8.45
N ARG A 69 -4.88 -44.03 -7.73
CA ARG A 69 -5.49 -44.73 -6.61
C ARG A 69 -6.51 -45.79 -7.06
N ASN A 70 -7.39 -45.43 -7.99
CA ASN A 70 -8.50 -46.27 -8.45
C ASN A 70 -8.74 -46.11 -9.96
N GLN A 71 -8.39 -47.15 -10.73
CA GLN A 71 -8.50 -47.16 -12.19
C GLN A 71 -9.90 -47.52 -12.72
N ASN A 72 -10.86 -47.82 -11.82
CA ASN A 72 -12.20 -48.30 -12.17
C ASN A 72 -12.21 -49.52 -13.11
N ASN A 73 -11.21 -50.39 -12.96
CA ASN A 73 -11.12 -51.65 -13.69
C ASN A 73 -11.57 -52.82 -12.79
N LYS A 74 -11.68 -54.04 -13.33
CA LYS A 74 -12.03 -55.25 -12.55
C LYS A 74 -11.07 -55.47 -11.37
N SER A 75 -9.81 -55.11 -11.55
CA SER A 75 -8.77 -55.08 -10.52
C SER A 75 -8.21 -53.66 -10.45
N ASN A 76 -8.19 -53.07 -9.26
CA ASN A 76 -7.57 -51.78 -9.01
C ASN A 76 -6.22 -51.98 -8.31
N TYR A 77 -5.24 -51.18 -8.68
CA TYR A 77 -3.91 -51.16 -8.08
C TYR A 77 -3.72 -49.78 -7.44
N ASN A 78 -3.69 -49.73 -6.12
CA ASN A 78 -3.54 -48.48 -5.40
C ASN A 78 -2.06 -48.10 -5.32
N LEU A 79 -1.57 -47.37 -6.32
CA LEU A 79 -0.16 -46.99 -6.41
C LEU A 79 0.27 -46.02 -5.30
N VAL A 80 -0.68 -45.27 -4.72
CA VAL A 80 -0.43 -44.39 -3.58
C VAL A 80 -0.02 -45.21 -2.35
N SER A 81 -0.80 -46.24 -2.02
CA SER A 81 -0.49 -47.19 -0.94
C SER A 81 0.82 -47.93 -1.17
N GLU A 82 1.07 -48.41 -2.40
CA GLU A 82 2.32 -49.12 -2.73
C GLU A 82 3.55 -48.22 -2.59
N THR A 83 3.44 -46.94 -2.96
CA THR A 83 4.52 -45.96 -2.79
C THR A 83 4.78 -45.66 -1.31
N LEU A 84 3.73 -45.62 -0.48
CA LEU A 84 3.87 -45.47 0.97
C LEU A 84 4.52 -46.71 1.61
N MET A 85 4.16 -47.91 1.17
CA MET A 85 4.79 -49.17 1.60
C MET A 85 6.26 -49.24 1.18
N LEU A 86 6.61 -48.69 0.01
CA LEU A 86 7.99 -48.58 -0.42
C LEU A 86 8.80 -47.68 0.52
N LEU A 87 8.27 -46.51 0.88
CA LEU A 87 8.90 -45.62 1.87
C LEU A 87 9.12 -46.35 3.20
N ASP A 88 8.11 -47.09 3.65
CA ASP A 88 8.17 -47.90 4.87
C ASP A 88 9.29 -48.96 4.82
N CYS A 89 9.36 -49.71 3.72
CA CYS A 89 10.40 -50.72 3.52
C CYS A 89 11.81 -50.12 3.50
N ILE A 90 12.00 -48.94 2.91
CA ILE A 90 13.30 -48.27 2.83
C ILE A 90 13.72 -47.72 4.20
N CYS A 91 12.78 -47.16 4.96
CA CYS A 91 13.04 -46.57 6.28
C CYS A 91 13.09 -47.60 7.42
N GLY A 92 12.66 -48.85 7.19
CA GLY A 92 12.89 -49.98 8.08
C GLY A 92 11.94 -50.08 9.30
N SER A 93 10.68 -49.62 9.21
CA SER A 93 9.78 -49.64 10.38
C SER A 93 9.49 -51.06 10.91
N THR A 94 9.57 -52.07 10.03
CA THR A 94 9.30 -53.49 10.34
C THR A 94 10.33 -54.14 11.27
N THR A 95 11.44 -53.48 11.59
CA THR A 95 12.49 -54.01 12.48
C THR A 95 12.38 -53.54 13.95
N GLY A 96 11.32 -52.80 14.31
CA GLY A 96 10.92 -52.61 15.71
C GLY A 96 11.54 -51.42 16.45
N GLY A 97 12.12 -50.44 15.74
CA GLY A 97 12.58 -49.20 16.37
C GLY A 97 12.62 -48.00 15.42
N LEU A 98 11.57 -47.16 15.43
CA LEU A 98 11.56 -45.85 14.77
C LEU A 98 12.74 -44.94 15.22
N GLY A 99 13.36 -45.20 16.37
CA GLY A 99 14.59 -44.53 16.82
C GLY A 99 15.88 -44.97 16.11
N LEU A 100 15.81 -45.93 15.16
CA LEU A 100 16.95 -46.48 14.42
C LEU A 100 16.98 -46.04 12.95
N LEU A 101 16.13 -45.09 12.54
CA LEU A 101 16.08 -44.54 11.16
C LEU A 101 17.46 -44.14 10.62
N GLY A 102 18.31 -43.55 11.47
CA GLY A 102 19.67 -43.15 11.10
C GLY A 102 20.61 -44.29 10.68
N LEU A 103 20.28 -45.54 11.01
CA LEU A 103 21.04 -46.71 10.55
C LEU A 103 20.64 -47.18 9.16
N TYR A 104 19.39 -46.93 8.75
CA TYR A 104 18.88 -47.34 7.44
C TYR A 104 19.06 -46.24 6.41
N ILE A 105 18.98 -44.97 6.81
CA ILE A 105 19.15 -43.81 5.93
C ILE A 105 20.64 -43.49 5.82
N ASN A 106 21.14 -43.48 4.59
CA ASN A 106 22.54 -43.20 4.26
C ASN A 106 22.64 -42.33 3.01
N GLU A 107 23.86 -41.91 2.67
CA GLU A 107 24.12 -41.02 1.53
C GLU A 107 23.71 -41.64 0.17
N TYR A 108 23.62 -42.97 0.08
CA TYR A 108 23.30 -43.66 -1.16
C TYR A 108 21.80 -43.84 -1.40
N ASN A 109 20.96 -43.78 -0.36
CA ASN A 109 19.51 -44.00 -0.49
C ASN A 109 18.64 -42.76 -0.22
N VAL A 110 19.20 -41.70 0.36
CA VAL A 110 18.46 -40.47 0.68
C VAL A 110 17.78 -39.84 -0.54
N SER A 111 18.43 -39.87 -1.71
CA SER A 111 17.84 -39.33 -2.95
C SER A 111 16.57 -40.06 -3.39
N LEU A 112 16.50 -41.38 -3.20
CA LEU A 112 15.31 -42.17 -3.48
C LEU A 112 14.19 -41.88 -2.47
N ILE A 113 14.54 -41.64 -1.21
CA ILE A 113 13.58 -41.26 -0.17
C ILE A 113 12.99 -39.88 -0.48
N ASN A 114 13.81 -38.88 -0.82
CA ASN A 114 13.34 -37.55 -1.25
C ASN A 114 12.38 -37.66 -2.44
N GLN A 115 12.78 -38.39 -3.49
CA GLN A 115 11.93 -38.63 -4.65
C GLN A 115 10.60 -39.31 -4.28
N THR A 116 10.60 -40.21 -3.30
CA THR A 116 9.38 -40.88 -2.81
C THR A 116 8.47 -39.90 -2.06
N LEU A 117 9.03 -39.05 -1.19
CA LEU A 117 8.30 -38.01 -0.45
C LEU A 117 7.68 -36.98 -1.39
N GLU A 118 8.43 -36.50 -2.38
CA GLU A 118 7.93 -35.57 -3.40
C GLU A 118 6.77 -36.18 -4.21
N THR A 119 6.92 -37.45 -4.63
CA THR A 119 5.87 -38.15 -5.37
C THR A 119 4.60 -38.30 -4.53
N LEU A 120 4.73 -38.65 -3.24
CA LEU A 120 3.60 -38.71 -2.31
C LEU A 120 2.95 -37.35 -2.09
N THR A 121 3.74 -36.27 -2.12
CA THR A 121 3.24 -34.90 -1.98
C THR A 121 2.37 -34.55 -3.20
N GLU A 122 2.86 -34.78 -4.42
CA GLU A 122 2.08 -34.53 -5.65
C GLU A 122 0.84 -35.43 -5.79
N TYR A 123 0.81 -36.60 -5.14
CA TYR A 123 -0.39 -37.44 -5.12
C TYR A 123 -1.55 -36.83 -4.34
N CYS A 124 -1.28 -35.99 -3.34
CA CYS A 124 -2.31 -35.45 -2.46
C CYS A 124 -2.49 -33.91 -2.53
N GLN A 125 -1.48 -33.19 -3.02
CA GLN A 125 -1.49 -31.74 -3.22
C GLN A 125 -2.53 -31.32 -4.27
N GLY A 126 -3.25 -30.22 -4.01
CA GLY A 126 -4.28 -29.69 -4.91
C GLY A 126 -5.61 -30.45 -4.80
N PRO A 127 -6.50 -29.98 -3.92
CA PRO A 127 -7.17 -30.80 -2.92
C PRO A 127 -7.66 -32.16 -3.46
N CYS A 128 -6.97 -33.21 -3.05
CA CYS A 128 -7.37 -34.59 -3.31
C CYS A 128 -7.62 -35.32 -1.98
N HIS A 129 -8.74 -35.00 -1.32
CA HIS A 129 -9.10 -35.52 0.01
C HIS A 129 -9.04 -37.04 0.13
N ASP A 130 -9.41 -37.75 -0.92
CA ASP A 130 -9.36 -39.20 -0.91
C ASP A 130 -7.92 -39.76 -0.85
N ASN A 131 -6.96 -39.13 -1.54
CA ASN A 131 -5.55 -39.53 -1.49
C ASN A 131 -4.93 -39.11 -0.15
N GLN A 132 -5.28 -37.93 0.37
CA GLN A 132 -4.90 -37.49 1.72
C GLN A 132 -5.35 -38.51 2.78
N ASN A 133 -6.62 -38.94 2.72
CA ASN A 133 -7.16 -39.97 3.61
C ASN A 133 -6.45 -41.31 3.41
N CYS A 134 -6.22 -41.73 2.17
CA CYS A 134 -5.52 -42.98 1.86
C CYS A 134 -4.13 -43.04 2.51
N ILE A 135 -3.37 -41.94 2.51
CA ILE A 135 -2.05 -41.86 3.14
C ILE A 135 -2.20 -41.84 4.67
N ALA A 136 -3.15 -41.06 5.20
CA ALA A 136 -3.33 -40.88 6.63
C ALA A 136 -3.88 -42.11 7.37
N THR A 137 -4.70 -42.93 6.71
CA THR A 137 -5.36 -44.10 7.34
C THR A 137 -4.74 -45.44 6.96
N HIS A 138 -3.62 -45.45 6.23
CA HIS A 138 -3.03 -46.69 5.75
C HIS A 138 -2.52 -47.59 6.90
N GLU A 139 -2.65 -48.90 6.73
CA GLU A 139 -2.25 -49.90 7.74
C GLU A 139 -0.73 -49.91 8.02
N SER A 140 0.09 -49.42 7.09
CA SER A 140 1.55 -49.43 7.19
C SER A 140 2.14 -48.36 8.12
N ASN A 141 1.34 -47.74 8.99
CA ASN A 141 1.77 -46.66 9.89
C ASN A 141 2.62 -45.59 9.17
N GLY A 142 2.33 -45.29 7.90
CA GLY A 142 3.20 -44.43 7.07
C GLY A 142 3.37 -43.02 7.63
N LEU A 143 2.36 -42.52 8.35
CA LEU A 143 2.45 -41.26 9.10
C LEU A 143 3.55 -41.31 10.17
N ASP A 144 3.73 -42.42 10.90
CA ASP A 144 4.76 -42.55 11.95
C ASP A 144 6.16 -42.38 11.37
N ILE A 145 6.35 -42.82 10.14
CA ILE A 145 7.62 -42.73 9.44
C ILE A 145 7.90 -41.28 9.07
N ILE A 146 6.90 -40.59 8.50
CA ILE A 146 7.00 -39.19 8.11
C ILE A 146 7.23 -38.31 9.36
N THR A 147 6.51 -38.55 10.45
CA THR A 147 6.72 -37.80 11.71
C THR A 147 8.09 -38.08 12.30
N ALA A 148 8.57 -39.33 12.24
CA ALA A 148 9.88 -39.69 12.75
C ALA A 148 11.05 -39.12 11.92
N LEU A 149 10.90 -38.96 10.60
CA LEU A 149 11.87 -38.26 9.75
C LEU A 149 12.09 -36.81 10.19
N ILE A 150 11.05 -36.14 10.68
CA ILE A 150 11.11 -34.77 11.19
C ILE A 150 11.71 -34.74 12.60
N LEU A 151 11.17 -35.56 13.51
CA LEU A 151 11.46 -35.50 14.94
C LEU A 151 12.82 -36.07 15.33
N ASN A 152 13.27 -37.15 14.68
CA ASN A 152 14.46 -37.88 15.11
C ASN A 152 15.74 -37.29 14.48
N ASP A 153 16.85 -37.43 15.21
CA ASP A 153 18.17 -37.09 14.70
C ASP A 153 18.70 -38.25 13.82
N ILE A 154 18.91 -37.99 12.54
CA ILE A 154 19.35 -39.00 11.55
C ILE A 154 20.88 -39.16 11.62
N ASN A 155 21.40 -39.85 12.64
CA ASN A 155 22.83 -40.12 12.79
C ASN A 155 23.22 -41.49 12.20
N PRO A 156 24.37 -41.63 11.50
CA PRO A 156 25.48 -40.67 11.41
C PRO A 156 25.35 -39.61 10.29
N LEU A 157 24.37 -39.72 9.40
CA LEU A 157 24.22 -38.83 8.22
C LEU A 157 24.22 -37.34 8.60
N GLY A 158 23.52 -36.95 9.66
CA GLY A 158 23.47 -35.56 10.13
C GLY A 158 24.81 -34.99 10.60
N LYS A 159 25.82 -35.84 10.85
CA LYS A 159 27.19 -35.38 11.15
C LYS A 159 28.03 -35.18 9.89
N SER A 160 27.76 -35.94 8.83
CA SER A 160 28.54 -35.90 7.59
C SER A 160 27.92 -35.00 6.53
N ARG A 161 26.60 -35.08 6.35
CA ARG A 161 25.81 -34.43 5.30
C ARG A 161 24.49 -33.92 5.87
N MET A 162 24.57 -32.81 6.59
CA MET A 162 23.39 -32.18 7.21
C MET A 162 22.45 -31.57 6.17
N ASP A 163 23.00 -31.11 5.04
CA ASP A 163 22.26 -30.65 3.86
C ASP A 163 21.19 -31.65 3.41
N LEU A 164 21.56 -32.93 3.26
CA LEU A 164 20.64 -34.01 2.85
C LEU A 164 19.58 -34.32 3.91
N VAL A 165 19.93 -34.17 5.20
CA VAL A 165 18.97 -34.34 6.31
C VAL A 165 17.96 -33.20 6.35
N LEU A 166 18.40 -31.97 6.09
CA LEU A 166 17.52 -30.81 6.02
C LEU A 166 16.55 -30.92 4.84
N GLU A 167 17.01 -31.40 3.68
CA GLU A 167 16.16 -31.67 2.52
C GLU A 167 15.08 -32.73 2.83
N LEU A 168 15.46 -33.83 3.50
CA LEU A 168 14.51 -34.86 3.96
C LEU A 168 13.44 -34.27 4.89
N LYS A 169 13.87 -33.47 5.89
CA LYS A 169 12.95 -32.82 6.83
C LYS A 169 12.03 -31.83 6.13
N ASN A 170 12.55 -31.09 5.14
CA ASN A 170 11.77 -30.17 4.32
C ASN A 170 10.67 -30.91 3.56
N ASN A 171 11.03 -31.94 2.79
CA ASN A 171 10.10 -32.72 1.99
C ASN A 171 9.07 -33.47 2.84
N ALA A 172 9.49 -34.02 4.00
CA ALA A 172 8.57 -34.61 4.96
C ALA A 172 7.57 -33.59 5.54
N SER A 173 8.03 -32.36 5.85
CA SER A 173 7.16 -31.29 6.33
C SER A 173 6.15 -30.83 5.27
N LYS A 174 6.58 -30.70 4.00
CA LYS A 174 5.71 -30.39 2.86
C LYS A 174 4.62 -31.46 2.67
N LEU A 175 4.97 -32.74 2.78
CA LEU A 175 4.01 -33.84 2.70
C LEU A 175 2.94 -33.77 3.81
N LEU A 176 3.34 -33.47 5.06
CA LEU A 176 2.36 -33.31 6.16
C LEU A 176 1.44 -32.12 5.95
N LEU A 177 1.96 -30.99 5.44
CA LEU A 177 1.14 -29.83 5.07
C LEU A 177 0.16 -30.18 3.94
N ALA A 178 0.59 -30.89 2.91
CA ALA A 178 -0.27 -31.34 1.80
C ALA A 178 -1.38 -32.30 2.26
N ILE A 179 -1.14 -33.14 3.27
CA ILE A 179 -2.15 -34.02 3.87
C ILE A 179 -3.26 -33.25 4.60
N MET A 180 -2.97 -32.03 5.07
CA MET A 180 -3.91 -31.15 5.77
C MET A 180 -4.50 -30.05 4.88
N GLU A 181 -4.07 -29.96 3.62
CA GLU A 181 -4.47 -28.91 2.70
C GLU A 181 -5.98 -28.95 2.39
N SER A 182 -6.62 -27.77 2.44
CA SER A 182 -8.05 -27.55 2.17
C SER A 182 -9.03 -28.41 3.00
N ARG A 183 -8.67 -28.81 4.23
CA ARG A 183 -9.51 -29.66 5.09
C ARG A 183 -10.36 -28.83 6.05
N GLY A 184 -11.67 -29.08 6.08
CA GLY A 184 -12.58 -28.54 7.10
C GLY A 184 -12.81 -29.45 8.31
N ASP A 185 -12.36 -30.71 8.23
CA ASP A 185 -12.44 -31.69 9.31
C ASP A 185 -11.14 -31.77 10.12
N SER A 186 -11.22 -32.28 11.36
CA SER A 186 -10.06 -32.45 12.25
C SER A 186 -9.40 -33.83 12.15
N GLU A 187 -9.91 -34.74 11.31
CA GLU A 187 -9.58 -36.17 11.37
C GLU A 187 -8.10 -36.46 11.06
N ASN A 188 -7.55 -35.83 10.03
CA ASN A 188 -6.13 -35.99 9.67
C ASN A 188 -5.21 -35.28 10.68
N ALA A 189 -5.60 -34.09 11.13
CA ALA A 189 -4.83 -33.34 12.12
C ALA A 189 -4.72 -34.11 13.45
N GLU A 190 -5.82 -34.70 13.92
CA GLU A 190 -5.85 -35.53 15.12
C GLU A 190 -4.96 -36.78 15.00
N ARG A 191 -4.93 -37.44 13.83
CA ARG A 191 -4.02 -38.57 13.59
C ARG A 191 -2.55 -38.18 13.62
N ILE A 192 -2.20 -37.06 12.98
CA ILE A 192 -0.82 -36.54 13.02
C ILE A 192 -0.42 -36.23 14.47
N LEU A 193 -1.31 -35.57 15.23
CA LEU A 193 -1.07 -35.23 16.64
C LEU A 193 -0.97 -36.45 17.56
N TYR A 194 -1.68 -37.54 17.25
CA TYR A 194 -1.59 -38.79 18.03
C TYR A 194 -0.18 -39.41 17.91
N ASN A 195 0.45 -39.27 16.74
CA ASN A 195 1.75 -39.87 16.41
C ASN A 195 2.94 -38.92 16.63
N MET A 196 2.70 -37.71 17.13
CA MET A 196 3.71 -36.65 17.22
C MET A 196 3.70 -36.00 18.60
N ASN A 197 4.88 -35.81 19.19
CA ASN A 197 5.02 -35.09 20.47
C ASN A 197 5.07 -33.57 20.22
N PRO A 198 4.08 -32.79 20.69
CA PRO A 198 4.02 -31.35 20.45
C PRO A 198 5.28 -30.60 20.91
N LYS A 199 5.84 -30.97 22.07
CA LYS A 199 7.03 -30.27 22.62
C LYS A 199 8.27 -30.53 21.78
N GLN A 200 8.45 -31.76 21.32
CA GLN A 200 9.60 -32.10 20.46
C GLN A 200 9.49 -31.42 19.10
N LEU A 201 8.29 -31.29 18.55
CA LEU A 201 8.08 -30.63 17.27
C LEU A 201 8.51 -29.15 17.31
N VAL A 202 8.06 -28.42 18.34
CA VAL A 202 8.46 -27.01 18.48
C VAL A 202 9.96 -26.88 18.76
N ASP A 203 10.54 -27.80 19.55
CA ASP A 203 11.98 -27.84 19.79
C ASP A 203 12.80 -28.09 18.51
N VAL A 204 12.35 -28.96 17.61
CA VAL A 204 13.00 -29.19 16.31
C VAL A 204 12.96 -27.94 15.44
N ALA A 205 11.82 -27.23 15.37
CA ALA A 205 11.71 -25.98 14.63
C ALA A 205 12.68 -24.91 15.18
N CYS A 206 12.72 -24.75 16.51
CA CYS A 206 13.59 -23.77 17.14
C CYS A 206 15.08 -24.16 17.08
N ARG A 207 15.42 -25.46 17.09
CA ARG A 207 16.79 -25.92 16.83
C ARG A 207 17.24 -25.57 15.41
N ALA A 208 16.38 -25.77 14.42
CA ALA A 208 16.67 -25.43 13.02
C ALA A 208 16.93 -23.93 12.83
N PHE A 209 16.24 -23.05 13.59
CA PHE A 209 16.50 -21.60 13.56
C PHE A 209 17.93 -21.21 13.99
N HIS A 210 18.45 -21.88 15.02
CA HIS A 210 19.77 -21.57 15.59
C HIS A 210 20.91 -22.35 14.94
N GLN A 211 20.59 -23.21 13.98
CA GLN A 211 21.58 -23.92 13.21
C GLN A 211 22.23 -22.92 12.26
N GLU A 212 23.54 -22.69 12.43
CA GLU A 212 24.27 -21.79 11.54
C GLU A 212 24.10 -22.27 10.08
N PRO A 213 23.80 -21.37 9.13
CA PRO A 213 23.90 -21.73 7.73
C PRO A 213 25.32 -22.25 7.51
N LEU A 214 25.45 -23.35 6.76
CA LEU A 214 26.74 -23.88 6.36
C LEU A 214 27.37 -22.83 5.43
N ASP A 215 28.09 -21.88 6.02
CA ASP A 215 28.85 -20.86 5.31
C ASP A 215 30.00 -21.62 4.62
N ASP A 216 29.82 -21.92 3.33
CA ASP A 216 30.94 -22.23 2.46
C ASP A 216 31.80 -20.97 2.43
N GLY A 217 32.78 -20.93 3.33
CA GLY A 217 33.71 -19.82 3.47
C GLY A 217 34.49 -19.60 2.18
N VAL A 218 33.94 -18.80 1.27
CA VAL A 218 34.67 -18.10 0.22
C VAL A 218 34.00 -16.74 0.00
N ASP A 219 34.65 -15.71 0.53
CA ASP A 219 34.46 -14.32 0.12
C ASP A 219 34.36 -14.21 -1.41
N THR A 220 33.17 -13.92 -1.93
CA THR A 220 33.05 -13.39 -3.28
C THR A 220 31.90 -12.39 -3.38
N ASP A 221 32.28 -11.11 -3.39
CA ASP A 221 31.50 -10.03 -3.98
C ASP A 221 31.14 -10.39 -5.44
N ASP A 222 30.01 -11.05 -5.65
CA ASP A 222 29.25 -10.97 -6.91
C ASP A 222 27.80 -11.44 -6.69
N SER A 223 26.91 -10.45 -6.61
CA SER A 223 25.46 -10.62 -6.41
C SER A 223 24.73 -11.01 -7.71
N SER A 224 25.23 -12.01 -8.43
CA SER A 224 24.59 -12.48 -9.66
C SER A 224 24.91 -13.93 -10.05
N THR A 225 24.82 -14.85 -9.09
CA THR A 225 24.62 -16.27 -9.38
C THR A 225 23.53 -16.82 -8.48
N GLU A 226 22.31 -16.85 -9.02
CA GLU A 226 21.25 -17.75 -8.58
C GLU A 226 21.80 -19.18 -8.64
N GLY A 227 21.94 -19.83 -7.48
CA GLY A 227 22.48 -21.19 -7.38
C GLY A 227 23.01 -21.55 -6.00
N GLU A 228 22.32 -21.18 -4.92
CA GLU A 228 22.46 -21.93 -3.66
C GLU A 228 21.42 -23.05 -3.71
N ASP A 229 21.77 -24.20 -4.31
CA ASP A 229 20.92 -25.41 -4.41
C ASP A 229 20.66 -26.10 -3.03
N GLY A 230 20.99 -25.44 -1.91
CA GLY A 230 20.85 -25.98 -0.56
C GLY A 230 19.66 -25.37 0.17
N VAL A 231 18.78 -26.21 0.74
CA VAL A 231 17.66 -25.76 1.58
C VAL A 231 18.19 -25.15 2.89
N SER A 232 17.82 -23.91 3.19
CA SER A 232 18.29 -23.24 4.41
C SER A 232 17.67 -23.86 5.67
N PRO A 233 18.42 -24.06 6.78
CA PRO A 233 17.87 -24.58 8.02
C PRO A 233 16.69 -23.75 8.56
N LYS A 234 16.74 -22.42 8.36
CA LYS A 234 15.69 -21.50 8.78
C LYS A 234 14.38 -21.75 8.05
N GLU A 235 14.42 -22.01 6.75
CA GLU A 235 13.25 -22.33 5.93
C GLU A 235 12.60 -23.65 6.36
N VAL A 236 13.43 -24.69 6.60
CA VAL A 236 12.93 -25.98 7.14
C VAL A 236 12.24 -25.77 8.49
N GLY A 237 12.87 -25.01 9.40
CA GLY A 237 12.27 -24.68 10.69
C GLY A 237 10.97 -23.89 10.57
N HIS A 238 10.86 -23.00 9.57
CA HIS A 238 9.64 -22.24 9.30
C HIS A 238 8.52 -23.13 8.78
N ASN A 239 8.80 -24.06 7.85
CA ASN A 239 7.81 -25.02 7.36
C ASN A 239 7.26 -25.90 8.50
N ILE A 240 8.14 -26.33 9.42
CA ILE A 240 7.73 -27.06 10.64
C ILE A 240 6.91 -26.14 11.56
N TYR A 241 7.26 -24.87 11.70
CA TYR A 241 6.45 -23.91 12.47
C TYR A 241 5.05 -23.72 11.88
N ILE A 242 4.92 -23.62 10.55
CA ILE A 242 3.61 -23.52 9.88
C ILE A 242 2.77 -24.78 10.15
N LEU A 243 3.39 -25.95 10.10
CA LEU A 243 2.75 -27.21 10.49
C LEU A 243 2.26 -27.17 11.95
N CYS A 244 3.11 -26.72 12.89
CA CYS A 244 2.71 -26.52 14.28
C CYS A 244 1.51 -25.57 14.39
N HIS A 245 1.53 -24.47 13.65
CA HIS A 245 0.51 -23.43 13.69
C HIS A 245 -0.85 -23.95 13.20
N GLN A 246 -0.87 -24.72 12.11
CA GLN A 246 -2.10 -25.36 11.62
C GLN A 246 -2.62 -26.41 12.61
N LEU A 247 -1.75 -27.27 13.15
CA LEU A 247 -2.13 -28.29 14.13
C LEU A 247 -2.61 -27.67 15.47
N ALA A 248 -2.12 -26.50 15.83
CA ALA A 248 -2.49 -25.80 17.07
C ALA A 248 -3.97 -25.43 17.13
N GLN A 249 -4.65 -25.31 15.99
CA GLN A 249 -6.10 -25.07 15.93
C GLN A 249 -6.91 -26.22 16.54
N HIS A 250 -6.36 -27.43 16.49
CA HIS A 250 -6.98 -28.65 17.02
C HIS A 250 -6.38 -29.10 18.37
N ASN A 251 -5.28 -28.47 18.83
CA ASN A 251 -4.61 -28.84 20.07
C ASN A 251 -4.24 -27.62 20.94
N LYS A 252 -4.93 -27.49 22.08
CA LYS A 252 -4.73 -26.39 23.04
C LYS A 252 -3.35 -26.39 23.72
N GLU A 253 -2.72 -27.56 23.93
CA GLU A 253 -1.38 -27.64 24.49
C GLU A 253 -0.35 -27.08 23.51
N LEU A 254 -0.43 -27.47 22.23
CA LEU A 254 0.45 -26.95 21.18
C LEU A 254 0.26 -25.44 20.99
N ALA A 255 -1.00 -24.96 20.99
CA ALA A 255 -1.31 -23.53 20.91
C ALA A 255 -0.71 -22.71 22.08
N ALA A 256 -0.57 -23.32 23.26
CA ALA A 256 0.09 -22.68 24.40
C ALA A 256 1.62 -22.66 24.25
N LEU A 257 2.21 -23.71 23.66
CA LEU A 257 3.66 -23.81 23.43
C LEU A 257 4.19 -22.84 22.36
N LEU A 258 3.35 -22.47 21.39
CA LEU A 258 3.71 -21.51 20.34
C LEU A 258 3.70 -20.05 20.82
N LYS A 259 3.12 -19.77 21.99
CA LYS A 259 3.08 -18.42 22.55
C LYS A 259 4.38 -18.14 23.31
N PRO A 260 5.11 -17.04 22.99
CA PRO A 260 6.26 -16.62 23.76
C PRO A 260 5.86 -16.43 25.22
N SER A 261 6.50 -17.17 26.13
CA SER A 261 6.19 -17.09 27.56
C SER A 261 7.15 -16.12 28.25
N GLU A 262 6.62 -15.08 28.90
CA GLU A 262 7.40 -14.06 29.62
C GLU A 262 8.14 -14.60 30.86
N ILE A 263 7.78 -15.80 31.35
CA ILE A 263 8.04 -16.20 32.75
C ILE A 263 9.25 -17.15 32.95
N ASN A 264 9.68 -17.97 31.98
CA ASN A 264 10.94 -18.77 32.03
C ASN A 264 10.95 -19.86 30.94
N VAL A 265 10.91 -19.48 29.67
CA VAL A 265 11.18 -20.41 28.57
C VAL A 265 12.39 -19.86 27.82
N ASP A 266 13.34 -20.74 27.52
CA ASP A 266 14.67 -20.46 26.95
C ASP A 266 14.68 -19.21 26.03
N PRO A 267 15.52 -18.19 26.29
CA PRO A 267 15.56 -16.98 25.47
C PRO A 267 15.82 -17.28 23.99
N LYS A 268 16.53 -18.37 23.67
CA LYS A 268 16.72 -18.83 22.29
C LYS A 268 15.41 -19.28 21.66
N MET A 269 14.65 -20.11 22.38
CA MET A 269 13.33 -20.57 21.94
C MET A 269 12.39 -19.41 21.63
N ASN A 270 12.31 -18.44 22.54
CA ASN A 270 11.46 -17.26 22.35
C ASN A 270 11.89 -16.44 21.12
N GLN A 271 13.20 -16.26 20.91
CA GLN A 271 13.72 -15.56 19.73
C GLN A 271 13.30 -16.24 18.41
N ALA A 272 13.38 -17.57 18.34
CA ALA A 272 12.95 -18.33 17.16
C ALA A 272 11.43 -18.24 16.94
N LEU A 273 10.64 -18.38 18.00
CA LEU A 273 9.18 -18.29 17.93
C LEU A 273 8.71 -16.88 17.52
N ASP A 274 9.33 -15.82 18.05
CA ASP A 274 9.04 -14.44 17.67
C ASP A 274 9.38 -14.18 16.20
N TYR A 275 10.50 -14.73 15.72
CA TYR A 275 10.88 -14.66 14.31
C TYR A 275 9.83 -15.35 13.42
N TYR A 276 9.49 -16.61 13.71
CA TYR A 276 8.52 -17.33 12.89
C TYR A 276 7.12 -16.72 12.95
N ALA A 277 6.68 -16.24 14.11
CA ALA A 277 5.39 -15.57 14.26
C ALA A 277 5.32 -14.26 13.47
N SER A 278 6.39 -13.45 13.46
CA SER A 278 6.44 -12.19 12.71
C SER A 278 6.55 -12.37 11.20
N HIS A 279 7.06 -13.51 10.74
CA HIS A 279 7.22 -13.85 9.32
C HIS A 279 6.18 -14.86 8.81
N THR A 280 5.13 -15.14 9.58
CA THR A 280 4.02 -15.99 9.15
C THR A 280 2.78 -15.13 8.99
N ALA A 281 2.13 -15.23 7.83
CA ALA A 281 0.86 -14.60 7.56
C ALA A 281 -0.21 -15.66 7.35
N GLN A 282 -1.45 -15.27 7.67
CA GLN A 282 -2.64 -16.07 7.37
C GLN A 282 -3.65 -15.20 6.63
N ILE A 283 -4.38 -15.82 5.69
CA ILE A 283 -5.47 -15.21 4.92
C ILE A 283 -6.62 -16.20 4.74
N GLU A 284 -7.80 -15.67 4.46
CA GLU A 284 -8.95 -16.46 4.03
C GLU A 284 -9.17 -16.26 2.54
N ILE A 285 -9.43 -17.35 1.81
CA ILE A 285 -9.77 -17.29 0.40
C ILE A 285 -11.07 -18.01 0.11
N VAL A 286 -11.64 -17.70 -1.04
CA VAL A 286 -12.85 -18.33 -1.58
C VAL A 286 -12.49 -19.19 -2.77
N ARG A 287 -12.81 -20.49 -2.70
CA ARG A 287 -12.65 -21.43 -3.81
C ARG A 287 -13.81 -21.34 -4.80
N HIS A 288 -13.70 -22.03 -5.94
CA HIS A 288 -14.70 -22.01 -7.02
C HIS A 288 -16.10 -22.50 -6.58
N ASP A 289 -16.16 -23.33 -5.53
CA ASP A 289 -17.37 -23.93 -4.96
C ASP A 289 -17.97 -23.05 -3.86
N ARG A 290 -17.41 -21.84 -3.67
CA ARG A 290 -17.77 -20.85 -2.66
C ARG A 290 -17.44 -21.26 -1.23
N THR A 291 -16.66 -22.32 -1.03
CA THR A 291 -16.14 -22.65 0.30
C THR A 291 -15.06 -21.64 0.70
N LEU A 292 -14.98 -21.38 2.01
CA LEU A 292 -13.92 -20.57 2.60
C LEU A 292 -12.80 -21.50 3.05
N GLU A 293 -11.57 -21.11 2.77
CA GLU A 293 -10.36 -21.83 3.14
C GLU A 293 -9.36 -20.86 3.77
N GLN A 294 -8.65 -21.32 4.80
CA GLN A 294 -7.56 -20.55 5.41
C GLN A 294 -6.21 -21.03 4.87
N ILE A 295 -5.39 -20.09 4.43
CA ILE A 295 -4.02 -20.34 3.97
C ILE A 295 -3.06 -19.69 4.95
N VAL A 296 -2.03 -20.44 5.36
CA VAL A 296 -0.91 -19.96 6.18
C VAL A 296 0.36 -20.07 5.35
N PHE A 297 1.14 -19.00 5.28
CA PHE A 297 2.31 -18.93 4.41
C PHE A 297 3.42 -18.04 5.00
N PRO A 298 4.69 -18.25 4.61
CA PRO A 298 5.79 -17.39 5.02
C PRO A 298 5.78 -16.08 4.24
N ILE A 299 6.01 -14.95 4.91
CA ILE A 299 6.08 -13.63 4.29
C ILE A 299 7.38 -13.52 3.49
N PRO A 300 7.33 -13.21 2.17
CA PRO A 300 8.54 -13.01 1.38
C PRO A 300 9.36 -11.83 1.89
N GLU A 301 10.69 -11.98 1.96
CA GLU A 301 11.61 -10.93 2.45
C GLU A 301 11.46 -9.60 1.69
N ILE A 302 11.13 -9.67 0.39
CA ILE A 302 10.93 -8.48 -0.44
C ILE A 302 9.81 -7.56 0.11
N CYS A 303 8.84 -8.11 0.84
CA CYS A 303 7.72 -7.37 1.40
C CYS A 303 8.10 -6.45 2.58
N GLU A 304 9.24 -6.69 3.22
CA GLU A 304 9.76 -5.82 4.29
C GLU A 304 10.16 -4.43 3.79
N TYR A 305 10.46 -4.31 2.50
CA TYR A 305 10.92 -3.06 1.89
C TYR A 305 9.77 -2.11 1.52
N LEU A 306 8.52 -2.45 1.84
CA LEU A 306 7.39 -1.53 1.66
C LEU A 306 7.40 -0.42 2.71
N THR A 307 7.37 0.84 2.27
CA THR A 307 7.44 1.99 3.18
C THR A 307 6.17 2.14 4.02
N HIS A 308 6.33 2.62 5.26
CA HIS A 308 5.19 2.88 6.14
C HIS A 308 4.28 4.00 5.59
N ASP A 309 4.85 5.00 4.92
CA ASP A 309 4.10 6.11 4.32
C ASP A 309 3.16 5.61 3.21
N THR A 310 3.61 4.69 2.35
CA THR A 310 2.75 4.04 1.36
C THR A 310 1.64 3.23 2.03
N LYS A 311 1.94 2.51 3.11
CA LYS A 311 0.92 1.75 3.87
C LYS A 311 -0.20 2.67 4.39
N VAL A 312 0.17 3.77 5.02
CA VAL A 312 -0.79 4.77 5.54
C VAL A 312 -1.57 5.42 4.40
N LYS A 313 -0.87 5.83 3.32
CA LYS A 313 -1.50 6.45 2.15
C LYS A 313 -2.57 5.56 1.54
N ILE A 314 -2.28 4.28 1.33
CA ILE A 314 -3.25 3.34 0.72
C ILE A 314 -4.41 3.07 1.67
N PHE A 315 -4.16 2.89 2.96
CA PHE A 315 -5.22 2.68 3.96
C PHE A 315 -6.28 3.79 3.93
N HIS A 316 -5.83 5.06 3.82
CA HIS A 316 -6.73 6.22 3.81
C HIS A 316 -7.32 6.56 2.44
N THR A 317 -6.61 6.29 1.35
CA THR A 317 -7.03 6.69 -0.01
C THR A 317 -7.80 5.61 -0.77
N ALA A 318 -7.80 4.36 -0.32
CA ALA A 318 -8.49 3.27 -1.01
C ALA A 318 -10.01 3.49 -1.05
N GLU A 319 -10.58 3.44 -2.25
CA GLU A 319 -12.01 3.63 -2.52
C GLU A 319 -12.79 2.32 -2.38
N ARG A 320 -14.10 2.44 -2.09
CA ARG A 320 -15.00 1.28 -1.96
C ARG A 320 -15.63 0.99 -3.31
N ASP A 321 -15.76 -0.29 -3.62
CA ASP A 321 -16.57 -0.77 -4.74
C ASP A 321 -18.08 -0.76 -4.41
N ASP A 322 -18.89 -1.12 -5.41
CA ASP A 322 -20.35 -1.20 -5.31
C ASP A 322 -20.83 -2.20 -4.25
N GLN A 323 -19.98 -3.17 -3.87
CA GLN A 323 -20.25 -4.15 -2.83
C GLN A 323 -19.79 -3.69 -1.44
N GLY A 324 -19.20 -2.49 -1.35
CA GLY A 324 -18.80 -1.87 -0.10
C GLY A 324 -17.44 -2.33 0.44
N SER A 325 -16.62 -3.03 -0.34
CA SER A 325 -15.24 -3.41 0.05
C SER A 325 -14.20 -2.61 -0.74
N LYS A 326 -12.98 -2.51 -0.20
CA LYS A 326 -11.89 -1.70 -0.77
C LYS A 326 -10.92 -2.50 -1.63
N VAL A 327 -11.21 -3.79 -1.83
CA VAL A 327 -10.30 -4.74 -2.47
C VAL A 327 -10.01 -4.40 -3.93
N SER A 328 -10.99 -3.89 -4.69
CA SER A 328 -10.80 -3.61 -6.12
C SER A 328 -9.70 -2.58 -6.37
N ASP A 329 -9.80 -1.40 -5.77
CA ASP A 329 -8.80 -0.33 -5.90
C ASP A 329 -7.46 -0.73 -5.26
N PHE A 330 -7.48 -1.51 -4.17
CA PHE A 330 -6.27 -2.07 -3.57
C PHE A 330 -5.51 -3.01 -4.51
N PHE A 331 -6.23 -3.89 -5.21
CA PHE A 331 -5.66 -4.85 -6.14
C PHE A 331 -4.99 -4.15 -7.33
N GLU A 332 -5.61 -3.11 -7.89
CA GLU A 332 -5.03 -2.32 -8.99
C GLU A 332 -3.69 -1.69 -8.62
N ARG A 333 -3.53 -1.26 -7.36
CA ARG A 333 -2.30 -0.63 -6.84
C ARG A 333 -1.22 -1.64 -6.42
N THR A 334 -1.50 -2.94 -6.48
CA THR A 334 -0.59 -3.99 -6.02
C THR A 334 0.69 -4.07 -6.85
N GLU A 335 0.61 -3.83 -8.17
CA GLU A 335 1.78 -3.75 -9.04
C GLU A 335 2.70 -2.59 -8.65
N ASP A 336 2.13 -1.42 -8.37
CA ASP A 336 2.91 -0.23 -7.99
C ASP A 336 3.64 -0.46 -6.66
N MET A 337 2.97 -1.06 -5.67
CA MET A 337 3.59 -1.44 -4.40
C MET A 337 4.71 -2.46 -4.58
N PHE A 338 4.52 -3.47 -5.44
CA PHE A 338 5.56 -4.46 -5.72
C PHE A 338 6.79 -3.83 -6.41
N ASN A 339 6.56 -2.90 -7.33
CA ASN A 339 7.63 -2.12 -7.95
C ASN A 339 8.35 -1.22 -6.94
N GLU A 340 7.62 -0.61 -5.99
CA GLU A 340 8.21 0.14 -4.87
C GLU A 340 9.11 -0.76 -4.03
N MET A 341 8.66 -1.95 -3.62
CA MET A 341 9.47 -2.91 -2.84
C MET A 341 10.77 -3.29 -3.57
N ARG A 342 10.68 -3.63 -4.86
CA ARG A 342 11.85 -3.93 -5.71
C ARG A 342 12.82 -2.76 -5.77
N TRP A 343 12.28 -1.55 -5.93
CA TRP A 343 13.07 -0.34 -5.96
C TRP A 343 13.74 -0.05 -4.61
N GLN A 344 13.03 -0.19 -3.49
CA GLN A 344 13.56 0.01 -2.15
C GLN A 344 14.67 -0.99 -1.81
N LYS A 345 14.54 -2.26 -2.22
CA LYS A 345 15.62 -3.25 -2.13
C LYS A 345 16.86 -2.79 -2.91
N LYS A 346 16.69 -2.34 -4.15
CA LYS A 346 17.78 -1.81 -4.98
C LYS A 346 18.40 -0.53 -4.39
N LEU A 347 17.58 0.36 -3.84
CA LEU A 347 17.99 1.61 -3.20
C LEU A 347 18.88 1.36 -1.99
N ARG A 348 18.53 0.39 -1.14
CA ARG A 348 19.34 0.00 0.03
C ARG A 348 20.68 -0.62 -0.36
N GLY A 349 20.80 -1.18 -1.56
CA GLY A 349 22.09 -1.57 -2.15
C GLY A 349 23.03 -0.40 -2.45
N GLN A 350 22.53 0.85 -2.44
CA GLN A 350 23.31 2.07 -2.65
C GLN A 350 23.32 2.94 -1.39
N PRO A 351 24.31 2.80 -0.49
CA PRO A 351 24.26 3.39 0.86
C PRO A 351 24.19 4.93 0.86
N ALA A 352 24.88 5.60 -0.06
CA ALA A 352 24.86 7.06 -0.15
C ALA A 352 23.49 7.60 -0.60
N LEU A 353 22.87 6.98 -1.60
CA LEU A 353 21.57 7.42 -2.12
C LEU A 353 20.46 7.10 -1.13
N PHE A 354 20.53 5.94 -0.46
CA PHE A 354 19.61 5.56 0.61
C PHE A 354 19.68 6.55 1.78
N TRP A 355 20.87 6.94 2.23
CA TRP A 355 21.03 7.92 3.31
C TRP A 355 20.40 9.27 2.97
N VAL A 356 20.58 9.77 1.75
CA VAL A 356 19.93 11.03 1.32
C VAL A 356 18.41 10.88 1.23
N SER A 357 17.93 9.73 0.73
CA SER A 357 16.50 9.45 0.51
C SER A 357 15.73 9.21 1.81
N SER A 358 16.38 8.64 2.84
CA SER A 358 15.73 8.32 4.12
C SER A 358 15.32 9.55 4.93
N TYR A 359 16.00 10.69 4.72
CA TYR A 359 15.72 11.95 5.42
C TYR A 359 14.81 12.92 4.64
N MET A 360 13.96 12.43 3.73
CA MET A 360 13.06 13.26 2.90
C MET A 360 12.30 14.33 3.69
N SER A 361 11.62 13.94 4.79
CA SER A 361 10.84 14.86 5.63
C SER A 361 11.73 15.92 6.33
N MET A 362 12.93 15.54 6.78
CA MET A 362 13.87 16.46 7.41
C MET A 362 14.32 17.55 6.43
N TRP A 363 14.70 17.18 5.21
CA TRP A 363 15.10 18.13 4.17
C TRP A 363 13.97 19.11 3.85
N SER A 364 12.74 18.61 3.73
CA SER A 364 11.54 19.45 3.55
C SER A 364 11.35 20.43 4.71
N ASN A 365 11.49 19.99 5.96
CA ASN A 365 11.37 20.84 7.15
C ASN A 365 12.42 21.95 7.19
N VAL A 366 13.69 21.61 6.89
CA VAL A 366 14.78 22.60 6.83
C VAL A 366 14.52 23.63 5.74
N LEU A 367 14.11 23.20 4.54
CA LEU A 367 13.82 24.10 3.42
C LEU A 367 12.71 25.10 3.73
N PHE A 368 11.63 24.65 4.34
CA PHE A 368 10.53 25.54 4.73
C PHE A 368 10.96 26.55 5.79
N ASN A 369 11.73 26.12 6.79
CA ASN A 369 12.28 27.02 7.79
C ASN A 369 13.24 28.06 7.18
N CYS A 370 14.07 27.66 6.21
CA CYS A 370 14.91 28.59 5.46
C CYS A 370 14.07 29.58 4.64
N ALA A 371 12.99 29.14 3.98
CA ALA A 371 12.10 30.02 3.23
C ALA A 371 11.42 31.05 4.15
N VAL A 372 10.91 30.63 5.31
CA VAL A 372 10.34 31.54 6.32
C VAL A 372 11.39 32.56 6.79
N LEU A 373 12.61 32.09 7.10
CA LEU A 373 13.67 32.96 7.57
C LEU A 373 14.11 34.00 6.53
N ILE A 374 14.28 33.58 5.26
CA ILE A 374 14.59 34.48 4.14
C ILE A 374 13.52 35.57 4.04
N ASN A 375 12.24 35.20 4.04
CA ASN A 375 11.15 36.16 3.90
C ASN A 375 11.04 37.10 5.10
N LEU A 376 11.36 36.64 6.32
CA LEU A 376 11.46 37.52 7.49
C LEU A 376 12.60 38.54 7.35
N ILE A 377 13.77 38.12 6.86
CA ILE A 377 14.89 39.04 6.60
C ILE A 377 14.50 40.10 5.57
N VAL A 378 13.87 39.69 4.46
CA VAL A 378 13.37 40.61 3.42
C VAL A 378 12.34 41.57 4.02
N ALA A 379 11.39 41.08 4.83
CA ALA A 379 10.36 41.93 5.44
C ALA A 379 10.91 42.99 6.41
N PHE A 380 11.97 42.68 7.17
CA PHE A 380 12.53 43.61 8.16
C PHE A 380 13.57 44.59 7.59
N PHE A 381 14.32 44.19 6.56
CA PHE A 381 15.49 44.93 6.10
C PHE A 381 15.39 45.47 4.66
N TYR A 382 14.26 45.28 3.97
CA TYR A 382 14.03 45.86 2.65
C TYR A 382 13.50 47.31 2.75
N PRO A 383 13.95 48.26 1.92
CA PRO A 383 15.00 48.13 0.90
C PRO A 383 16.40 48.00 1.53
N PHE A 384 17.25 47.17 0.93
CA PHE A 384 18.61 46.99 1.40
C PHE A 384 19.43 48.24 1.08
N VAL A 385 19.67 49.07 2.10
CA VAL A 385 20.59 50.20 2.01
C VAL A 385 21.97 49.67 2.40
N ASP A 386 23.03 50.06 1.67
CA ASP A 386 24.44 49.66 1.89
C ASP A 386 25.02 49.96 3.29
N GLN A 387 24.20 50.44 4.22
CA GLN A 387 24.57 50.72 5.60
C GLN A 387 24.21 49.53 6.48
N VAL A 388 25.24 48.84 6.98
CA VAL A 388 25.09 47.82 8.02
C VAL A 388 24.33 48.44 9.21
N PRO A 389 23.24 47.81 9.70
CA PRO A 389 22.49 48.35 10.82
C PRO A 389 23.42 48.53 12.04
N LYS A 390 23.52 49.76 12.55
CA LYS A 390 24.41 50.06 13.69
C LYS A 390 23.86 49.43 14.96
N LEU A 391 24.55 48.42 15.48
CA LEU A 391 24.17 47.74 16.72
C LEU A 391 24.93 48.35 17.91
N GLY A 392 24.21 48.67 19.00
CA GLY A 392 24.83 49.14 20.23
C GLY A 392 25.81 48.11 20.85
N PRO A 393 26.87 48.53 21.55
CA PRO A 393 27.92 47.63 22.06
C PRO A 393 27.38 46.59 23.06
N HIS A 394 26.40 46.96 23.89
CA HIS A 394 25.73 46.02 24.81
C HIS A 394 24.96 44.92 24.08
N LEU A 395 24.26 45.27 22.99
CA LEU A 395 23.46 44.32 22.21
C LEU A 395 24.36 43.40 21.36
N SER A 396 25.47 43.93 20.83
CA SER A 396 26.51 43.11 20.19
C SER A 396 27.16 42.11 21.15
N GLY A 397 27.47 42.54 22.39
CA GLY A 397 28.01 41.66 23.43
C GLY A 397 27.02 40.55 23.84
N LEU A 398 25.73 40.88 23.92
CA LEU A 398 24.67 39.91 24.20
C LEU A 398 24.59 38.82 23.12
N ILE A 399 24.62 39.20 21.83
CA ILE A 399 24.57 38.23 20.72
C ILE A 399 25.79 37.28 20.76
N TRP A 400 26.99 37.79 21.06
CA TRP A 400 28.18 36.96 21.26
C TRP A 400 28.04 36.00 22.44
N ALA A 401 27.53 36.47 23.58
CA ALA A 401 27.31 35.64 24.75
C ALA A 401 26.30 34.51 24.45
N VAL A 402 25.18 34.84 23.78
CA VAL A 402 24.16 33.86 23.37
C VAL A 402 24.72 32.83 22.38
N MET A 403 25.51 33.27 21.40
CA MET A 403 26.15 32.38 20.42
C MET A 403 27.17 31.44 21.07
N LEU A 404 28.02 31.93 21.98
CA LEU A 404 29.02 31.11 22.67
C LEU A 404 28.38 30.13 23.67
N VAL A 405 27.36 30.57 24.42
CA VAL A 405 26.61 29.70 25.34
C VAL A 405 25.86 28.62 24.56
N SER A 406 25.21 28.97 23.45
CA SER A 406 24.52 27.97 22.62
C SER A 406 25.49 27.00 21.95
N ALA A 407 26.68 27.45 21.50
CA ALA A 407 27.73 26.57 21.00
C ALA A 407 28.24 25.59 22.08
N ALA A 408 28.49 26.07 23.29
CA ALA A 408 28.90 25.23 24.41
C ALA A 408 27.82 24.19 24.79
N ILE A 409 26.54 24.57 24.75
CA ILE A 409 25.42 23.66 24.97
C ILE A 409 25.38 22.59 23.87
N VAL A 410 25.50 22.95 22.58
CA VAL A 410 25.47 21.96 21.49
C VAL A 410 26.61 20.94 21.58
N ILE A 411 27.81 21.37 21.97
CA ILE A 411 28.99 20.49 22.11
C ILE A 411 28.85 19.56 23.32
N THR A 412 28.28 20.04 24.43
CA THR A 412 28.15 19.25 25.67
C THR A 412 26.89 18.38 25.69
N LEU A 413 25.79 18.87 25.12
CA LEU A 413 24.47 18.24 25.05
C LEU A 413 23.79 18.66 23.74
N PRO A 414 23.86 17.84 22.65
CA PRO A 414 23.26 18.16 21.36
C PRO A 414 21.73 18.10 21.44
N ARG A 415 21.13 19.13 22.04
CA ARG A 415 19.68 19.34 22.10
C ARG A 415 19.25 20.16 20.90
N GLU A 416 18.13 19.79 20.29
CA GLU A 416 17.55 20.48 19.13
C GLU A 416 17.33 21.98 19.37
N SER A 417 16.92 22.35 20.59
CA SER A 417 16.75 23.75 21.00
C SER A 417 18.07 24.53 21.01
N GLY A 418 19.17 23.88 21.39
CA GLY A 418 20.52 24.45 21.36
C GLY A 418 20.99 24.72 19.93
N ILE A 419 20.80 23.74 19.02
CA ILE A 419 21.14 23.87 17.60
C ILE A 419 20.35 25.00 16.95
N ARG A 420 19.03 25.07 17.17
CA ARG A 420 18.18 26.13 16.63
C ARG A 420 18.61 27.52 17.12
N THR A 421 18.95 27.64 18.41
CA THR A 421 19.41 28.91 19.01
C THR A 421 20.78 29.31 18.48
N LEU A 422 21.68 28.34 18.26
CA LEU A 422 23.00 28.59 17.67
C LEU A 422 22.87 29.07 16.22
N VAL A 423 22.05 28.40 15.40
CA VAL A 423 21.82 28.81 14.00
C VAL A 423 21.18 30.21 13.95
N ALA A 424 20.15 30.47 14.75
CA ALA A 424 19.49 31.78 14.79
C ALA A 424 20.42 32.90 15.24
N SER A 425 21.21 32.69 16.31
CA SER A 425 22.17 33.70 16.79
C SER A 425 23.32 33.93 15.81
N THR A 426 23.76 32.89 15.09
CA THR A 426 24.78 33.00 14.03
C THR A 426 24.25 33.80 12.84
N ILE A 427 23.03 33.53 12.38
CA ILE A 427 22.41 34.29 11.27
C ILE A 427 22.17 35.74 11.67
N LEU A 428 21.63 35.98 12.88
CA LEU A 428 21.46 37.33 13.41
C LEU A 428 22.80 38.08 13.47
N ARG A 429 23.87 37.41 13.87
CA ARG A 429 25.21 37.99 13.90
C ARG A 429 25.70 38.35 12.50
N MET A 430 25.53 37.44 11.52
CA MET A 430 25.91 37.66 10.12
C MET A 430 25.21 38.90 9.53
N ILE A 431 23.92 39.09 9.82
CA ILE A 431 23.16 40.26 9.39
C ILE A 431 23.79 41.57 9.90
N PHE A 432 24.18 41.63 11.17
CA PHE A 432 24.76 42.84 11.78
C PHE A 432 26.27 43.00 11.53
N SER A 433 26.98 41.97 11.04
CA SER A 433 28.41 42.06 10.73
C SER A 433 28.70 42.28 9.25
N ALA A 434 28.09 41.48 8.38
CA ALA A 434 28.29 41.50 6.93
C ALA A 434 27.19 42.28 6.19
N GLY A 435 26.06 42.53 6.85
CA GLY A 435 24.88 43.14 6.25
C GLY A 435 23.80 42.11 5.89
N PRO A 436 22.54 42.56 5.72
CA PRO A 436 21.41 41.70 5.38
C PRO A 436 21.55 41.10 3.96
N GLU A 437 22.10 41.84 3.00
CA GLU A 437 22.22 41.41 1.61
C GLU A 437 23.19 40.23 1.43
N PRO A 438 24.47 40.27 1.88
CA PRO A 438 25.35 39.10 1.76
C PRO A 438 24.84 37.85 2.51
N THR A 439 24.15 38.06 3.62
CA THR A 439 23.52 36.96 4.38
C THR A 439 22.40 36.31 3.58
N LEU A 440 21.61 37.10 2.85
CA LEU A 440 20.54 36.63 1.98
C LEU A 440 21.08 35.83 0.78
N TRP A 441 22.18 36.27 0.16
CA TRP A 441 22.84 35.51 -0.91
C TRP A 441 23.37 34.15 -0.43
N LEU A 442 23.97 34.11 0.76
CA LEU A 442 24.42 32.86 1.38
C LEU A 442 23.25 31.91 1.68
N LEU A 443 22.17 32.44 2.25
CA LEU A 443 21.01 31.62 2.60
C LEU A 443 20.26 31.16 1.33
N GLY A 444 20.14 32.01 0.31
CA GLY A 444 19.56 31.69 -0.99
C GLY A 444 20.33 30.60 -1.73
N THR A 445 21.66 30.72 -1.83
CA THR A 445 22.51 29.66 -2.43
C THR A 445 22.40 28.33 -1.67
N LEU A 446 22.40 28.38 -0.33
CA LEU A 446 22.17 27.21 0.51
C LEU A 446 20.80 26.58 0.25
N THR A 447 19.73 27.38 0.10
CA THR A 447 18.39 26.84 -0.19
C THR A 447 18.30 26.15 -1.53
N VAL A 448 18.95 26.67 -2.58
CA VAL A 448 18.99 26.01 -3.90
C VAL A 448 19.70 24.66 -3.79
N LEU A 449 20.84 24.60 -3.08
CA LEU A 449 21.59 23.36 -2.87
C LEU A 449 20.76 22.34 -2.07
N LEU A 450 20.18 22.75 -0.94
CA LEU A 450 19.33 21.90 -0.12
C LEU A 450 18.10 21.41 -0.89
N LYS A 451 17.53 22.24 -1.77
CA LYS A 451 16.40 21.84 -2.61
C LYS A 451 16.81 20.83 -3.68
N GLY A 452 18.01 20.95 -4.23
CA GLY A 452 18.60 19.93 -5.10
C GLY A 452 18.74 18.59 -4.39
N ILE A 453 19.27 18.58 -3.16
CA ILE A 453 19.37 17.36 -2.33
C ILE A 453 17.99 16.77 -2.04
N HIS A 454 17.01 17.61 -1.67
CA HIS A 454 15.63 17.16 -1.43
C HIS A 454 14.97 16.59 -2.69
N LEU A 455 15.21 17.17 -3.87
CA LEU A 455 14.70 16.64 -5.13
C LEU A 455 15.31 15.26 -5.44
N ILE A 456 16.61 15.09 -5.24
CA ILE A 456 17.29 13.79 -5.37
C ILE A 456 16.72 12.77 -4.37
N SER A 457 16.45 13.20 -3.14
CA SER A 457 15.83 12.40 -2.08
C SER A 457 14.43 11.89 -2.49
N ILE A 458 13.58 12.76 -3.04
CA ILE A 458 12.24 12.38 -3.53
C ILE A 458 12.33 11.45 -4.73
N MET A 459 13.16 11.78 -5.72
CA MET A 459 13.36 10.95 -6.90
C MET A 459 13.92 9.56 -6.53
N GLY A 460 14.79 9.53 -5.52
CA GLY A 460 15.33 8.34 -4.90
C GLY A 460 14.28 7.51 -4.19
N ASN A 461 13.32 8.11 -3.48
CA ASN A 461 12.28 7.35 -2.77
C ASN A 461 11.19 6.81 -3.72
N GLN A 462 10.81 7.60 -4.75
CA GLN A 462 9.77 7.24 -5.72
C GLN A 462 10.27 6.35 -6.88
N GLY A 463 11.58 6.10 -6.98
CA GLY A 463 12.17 5.29 -8.05
C GLY A 463 12.08 5.89 -9.45
N THR A 464 11.87 7.19 -9.55
CA THR A 464 11.68 7.91 -10.82
C THR A 464 12.95 7.98 -11.67
N PHE A 465 14.13 7.66 -11.11
CA PHE A 465 15.38 7.51 -11.85
C PHE A 465 15.34 6.44 -12.95
N THR A 466 14.45 5.46 -12.83
CA THR A 466 14.27 4.40 -13.84
C THR A 466 13.31 4.81 -14.97
N LYS A 467 12.54 5.89 -14.79
CA LYS A 467 11.53 6.37 -15.73
C LYS A 467 12.15 7.32 -16.77
N LYS A 468 11.51 7.45 -17.94
CA LYS A 468 11.94 8.38 -18.98
C LYS A 468 11.64 9.83 -18.55
N ILE A 469 12.47 10.79 -18.97
CA ILE A 469 12.31 12.23 -18.65
C ILE A 469 10.91 12.76 -19.01
N SER A 470 10.31 12.32 -20.12
CA SER A 470 8.94 12.71 -20.50
C SER A 470 7.89 12.30 -19.48
N GLN A 471 8.06 11.14 -18.82
CA GLN A 471 7.15 10.68 -17.77
C GLN A 471 7.37 11.47 -16.48
N ILE A 472 8.62 11.82 -16.17
CA ILE A 472 8.99 12.66 -15.03
C ILE A 472 8.32 14.04 -15.13
N MET A 473 8.28 14.65 -16.32
CA MET A 473 7.64 15.97 -16.52
C MET A 473 6.11 15.95 -16.51
N THR A 474 5.50 14.77 -16.64
CA THR A 474 4.03 14.64 -16.59
C THR A 474 3.53 14.52 -15.14
N ASP A 475 4.40 14.14 -14.21
CA ASP A 475 4.06 14.00 -12.80
C ASP A 475 3.90 15.38 -12.13
N ALA A 476 2.70 15.65 -11.62
CA ALA A 476 2.37 16.93 -10.99
C ALA A 476 3.17 17.19 -9.71
N GLU A 477 3.55 16.16 -8.96
CA GLU A 477 4.31 16.31 -7.72
C GLU A 477 5.76 16.71 -8.01
N ILE A 478 6.38 16.08 -9.02
CA ILE A 478 7.72 16.45 -9.46
C ILE A 478 7.72 17.84 -10.09
N LEU A 479 6.69 18.15 -10.90
CA LEU A 479 6.54 19.47 -11.50
C LEU A 479 6.45 20.58 -10.44
N TYR A 480 5.72 20.34 -9.34
CA TYR A 480 5.66 21.26 -8.20
C TYR A 480 7.05 21.52 -7.61
N HIS A 481 7.87 20.48 -7.42
CA HIS A 481 9.22 20.64 -6.88
C HIS A 481 10.19 21.29 -7.87
N LEU A 482 10.05 21.05 -9.17
CA LEU A 482 10.81 21.74 -10.21
C LEU A 482 10.47 23.24 -10.25
N LEU A 483 9.18 23.58 -10.14
CA LEU A 483 8.72 24.96 -10.04
C LEU A 483 9.29 25.66 -8.78
N TYR A 484 9.34 24.94 -7.66
CA TYR A 484 9.95 25.44 -6.43
C TYR A 484 11.44 25.76 -6.62
N VAL A 485 12.21 24.87 -7.28
CA VAL A 485 13.63 25.13 -7.63
C VAL A 485 13.76 26.38 -8.50
N MET A 486 12.88 26.52 -9.50
CA MET A 486 12.85 27.68 -10.39
C MET A 486 12.68 28.99 -9.60
N PHE A 487 11.72 29.05 -8.65
CA PHE A 487 11.54 30.23 -7.79
C PHE A 487 12.71 30.48 -6.83
N CYS A 488 13.39 29.45 -6.33
CA CYS A 488 14.63 29.63 -5.57
C CYS A 488 15.74 30.30 -6.41
N VAL A 489 15.89 29.90 -7.68
CA VAL A 489 16.88 30.49 -8.59
C VAL A 489 16.50 31.92 -8.97
N LEU A 490 15.22 32.19 -9.27
CA LEU A 490 14.76 33.56 -9.54
C LEU A 490 14.94 34.48 -8.33
N GLY A 491 14.73 33.98 -7.11
CA GLY A 491 14.96 34.72 -5.87
C GLY A 491 16.43 35.12 -5.66
N LEU A 492 17.36 34.31 -6.15
CA LEU A 492 18.80 34.57 -6.07
C LEU A 492 19.30 35.46 -7.21
N CYS A 493 18.88 35.21 -8.46
CA CYS A 493 19.45 35.86 -9.64
C CYS A 493 18.72 37.14 -10.07
N MET A 494 17.42 37.26 -9.79
CA MET A 494 16.60 38.37 -10.28
C MET A 494 16.22 39.34 -9.17
N HIS A 495 15.41 38.90 -8.19
CA HIS A 495 14.96 39.77 -7.10
C HIS A 495 14.50 38.95 -5.87
N PRO A 496 14.81 39.39 -4.64
CA PRO A 496 14.40 38.70 -3.39
C PRO A 496 12.89 38.48 -3.22
N PHE A 497 12.04 39.21 -3.94
CA PHE A 497 10.58 39.04 -3.84
C PHE A 497 10.10 37.68 -4.33
N PHE A 498 10.81 36.98 -5.22
CA PHE A 498 10.40 35.64 -5.64
C PHE A 498 10.41 34.61 -4.49
N TYR A 499 11.12 34.89 -3.38
CA TYR A 499 11.06 34.06 -2.18
C TYR A 499 9.68 34.06 -1.50
N CYS A 500 8.81 35.05 -1.74
CA CYS A 500 7.47 35.09 -1.14
C CYS A 500 6.59 33.94 -1.63
N VAL A 501 6.77 33.51 -2.88
CA VAL A 501 6.03 32.39 -3.48
C VAL A 501 6.35 31.08 -2.75
N LEU A 502 7.57 30.93 -2.24
CA LEU A 502 7.98 29.72 -1.51
C LEU A 502 7.20 29.52 -0.20
N LEU A 503 6.64 30.59 0.38
CA LEU A 503 5.79 30.48 1.57
C LEU A 503 4.47 29.75 1.29
N LEU A 504 4.01 29.72 0.03
CA LEU A 504 2.82 28.97 -0.35
C LEU A 504 2.96 27.47 -0.12
N ASP A 505 4.18 26.95 0.07
CA ASP A 505 4.44 25.57 0.47
C ASP A 505 3.76 25.19 1.79
N VAL A 506 3.44 26.16 2.66
CA VAL A 506 2.66 25.92 3.88
C VAL A 506 1.32 25.24 3.60
N VAL A 507 0.71 25.53 2.44
CA VAL A 507 -0.58 24.98 2.02
C VAL A 507 -0.46 23.48 1.73
N TYR A 508 0.63 23.04 1.08
CA TYR A 508 0.82 21.65 0.71
C TYR A 508 1.20 20.78 1.92
N ARG A 509 1.87 21.38 2.90
CA ARG A 509 2.34 20.68 4.12
C ARG A 509 1.22 20.41 5.12
N GLU A 510 0.20 21.25 5.15
CA GLU A 510 -0.85 21.20 6.16
C GLU A 510 -2.19 20.80 5.53
N GLU A 511 -2.67 19.59 5.82
CA GLU A 511 -3.91 19.06 5.24
C GLU A 511 -5.12 19.95 5.51
N THR A 512 -5.16 20.63 6.66
CA THR A 512 -6.28 21.51 7.02
C THR A 512 -6.37 22.71 6.08
N LEU A 513 -5.24 23.33 5.74
CA LEU A 513 -5.16 24.45 4.78
C LEU A 513 -5.47 23.98 3.35
N LEU A 514 -4.98 22.79 2.97
CA LEU A 514 -5.30 22.21 1.67
C LEU A 514 -6.81 21.99 1.51
N ASN A 515 -7.50 21.53 2.56
CA ASN A 515 -8.95 21.35 2.56
C ASN A 515 -9.70 22.69 2.46
N VAL A 516 -9.17 23.78 3.03
CA VAL A 516 -9.73 25.13 2.84
C VAL A 516 -9.64 25.54 1.37
N ILE A 517 -8.51 25.33 0.70
CA ILE A 517 -8.41 25.60 -0.74
C ILE A 517 -9.36 24.70 -1.53
N ARG A 518 -9.46 23.42 -1.15
CA ARG A 518 -10.34 22.45 -1.80
C ARG A 518 -11.81 22.84 -1.74
N SER A 519 -12.24 23.56 -0.69
CA SER A 519 -13.62 24.08 -0.60
C SER A 519 -13.94 25.03 -1.77
N VAL A 520 -12.99 25.87 -2.17
CA VAL A 520 -13.16 26.80 -3.30
C VAL A 520 -12.99 26.08 -4.64
N THR A 521 -12.04 25.15 -4.76
CA THR A 521 -11.72 24.52 -6.06
C THR A 521 -12.70 23.42 -6.47
N ARG A 522 -13.30 22.68 -5.52
CA ARG A 522 -14.23 21.56 -5.82
C ARG A 522 -15.47 22.02 -6.59
N ASN A 523 -16.13 23.09 -6.11
CA ASN A 523 -17.28 23.70 -6.78
C ASN A 523 -16.91 25.01 -7.48
N GLY A 524 -15.66 25.13 -7.93
CA GLY A 524 -15.14 26.36 -8.56
C GLY A 524 -15.95 26.80 -9.79
N ARG A 525 -16.55 25.86 -10.53
CA ARG A 525 -17.46 26.19 -11.65
C ARG A 525 -18.66 27.01 -11.20
N SER A 526 -19.27 26.67 -10.07
CA SER A 526 -20.43 27.39 -9.52
C SER A 526 -20.05 28.78 -9.03
N ILE A 527 -18.86 28.92 -8.41
CA ILE A 527 -18.31 30.21 -7.97
C ILE A 527 -18.04 31.12 -9.18
N ILE A 528 -17.38 30.59 -10.22
CA ILE A 528 -17.11 31.34 -11.45
C ILE A 528 -18.42 31.78 -12.12
N LEU A 529 -19.41 30.88 -12.22
CA LEU A 529 -20.72 31.23 -12.80
C LEU A 529 -21.43 32.32 -12.00
N THR A 530 -21.34 32.29 -10.67
CA THR A 530 -21.89 33.33 -9.80
C THR A 530 -21.15 34.66 -9.96
N ALA A 531 -19.82 34.63 -10.09
CA ALA A 531 -19.03 35.83 -10.38
C ALA A 531 -19.36 36.43 -11.76
N VAL A 532 -19.62 35.58 -12.77
CA VAL A 532 -20.11 36.03 -14.08
C VAL A 532 -21.49 36.65 -13.97
N LEU A 533 -22.40 36.07 -13.18
CA LEU A 533 -23.71 36.68 -12.89
C LEU A 533 -23.55 38.05 -12.21
N ALA A 534 -22.63 38.16 -11.24
CA ALA A 534 -22.30 39.43 -10.59
C ALA A 534 -21.82 40.48 -11.60
N LEU A 535 -20.93 40.09 -12.51
CA LEU A 535 -20.42 40.97 -13.57
C LEU A 535 -21.53 41.42 -14.53
N ILE A 536 -22.44 40.53 -14.92
CA ILE A 536 -23.60 40.87 -15.77
C ILE A 536 -24.53 41.85 -15.05
N LEU A 537 -24.80 41.65 -13.75
CA LEU A 537 -25.64 42.56 -12.97
C LEU A 537 -24.98 43.92 -12.81
N VAL A 538 -23.69 43.97 -12.45
CA VAL A 538 -22.92 45.22 -12.39
C VAL A 538 -22.96 45.94 -13.73
N TYR A 539 -22.76 45.23 -14.84
CA TYR A 539 -22.85 45.80 -16.18
C TYR A 539 -24.23 46.44 -16.46
N MET A 540 -25.32 45.78 -16.10
CA MET A 540 -26.68 46.32 -16.26
C MET A 540 -26.88 47.59 -15.42
N PHE A 541 -26.42 47.60 -14.17
CA PHE A 541 -26.48 48.78 -13.31
C PHE A 541 -25.61 49.92 -13.86
N SER A 542 -24.43 49.64 -14.40
CA SER A 542 -23.56 50.64 -15.02
C SER A 542 -24.16 51.28 -16.27
N ILE A 543 -24.94 50.55 -17.07
CA ILE A 543 -25.70 51.14 -18.21
C ILE A 543 -26.73 52.14 -17.68
N ILE A 544 -27.49 51.76 -16.65
CA ILE A 544 -28.50 52.63 -16.04
C ILE A 544 -27.83 53.87 -15.43
N GLY A 545 -26.72 53.67 -14.71
CA GLY A 545 -25.89 54.75 -14.17
C GLY A 545 -25.39 55.70 -15.26
N TYR A 546 -24.86 55.16 -16.36
CA TYR A 546 -24.36 55.95 -17.50
C TYR A 546 -25.46 56.74 -18.21
N MET A 547 -26.66 56.17 -18.35
CA MET A 547 -27.76 56.83 -19.07
C MET A 547 -28.46 57.92 -18.24
N PHE A 548 -28.61 57.71 -16.92
CA PHE A 548 -29.44 58.59 -16.08
C PHE A 548 -28.68 59.37 -15.01
N PHE A 549 -27.55 58.85 -14.51
CA PHE A 549 -26.82 59.39 -13.34
C PHE A 549 -25.35 59.70 -13.66
N LYS A 550 -25.02 59.91 -14.93
CA LYS A 550 -23.65 60.11 -15.41
C LYS A 550 -22.87 61.18 -14.62
N ASP A 551 -23.52 62.31 -14.36
CA ASP A 551 -22.93 63.47 -13.70
C ASP A 551 -22.75 63.28 -12.18
N ASP A 552 -23.36 62.25 -11.57
CA ASP A 552 -23.25 61.98 -10.12
C ASP A 552 -22.02 61.12 -9.77
N PHE A 553 -21.33 60.53 -10.75
CA PHE A 553 -20.08 59.78 -10.59
C PHE A 553 -18.87 60.70 -10.40
N LEU A 554 -18.77 61.27 -9.19
CA LEU A 554 -17.70 62.16 -8.77
C LEU A 554 -16.82 61.45 -7.74
N VAL A 555 -15.62 61.04 -8.15
CA VAL A 555 -14.66 60.35 -7.29
C VAL A 555 -13.67 61.37 -6.71
N ASP A 556 -13.39 61.27 -5.42
CA ASP A 556 -12.40 62.13 -4.75
C ASP A 556 -10.97 61.79 -5.24
N VAL A 557 -10.19 62.81 -5.61
CA VAL A 557 -8.81 62.66 -6.09
C VAL A 557 -7.88 63.56 -5.29
N ASP A 558 -6.74 63.01 -4.85
CA ASP A 558 -5.72 63.76 -4.12
C ASP A 558 -5.01 64.79 -5.03
N GLU A 559 -4.92 66.04 -4.56
CA GLU A 559 -4.50 67.23 -5.33
C GLU A 559 -3.01 67.18 -5.78
N GLU A 560 -2.18 66.30 -5.23
CA GLU A 560 -0.74 66.21 -5.53
C GLU A 560 -0.42 65.76 -6.97
N VAL A 561 -1.35 65.11 -7.67
CA VAL A 561 -1.12 64.58 -9.04
C VAL A 561 -1.37 65.64 -10.13
N VAL A 562 -2.07 66.73 -9.83
CA VAL A 562 -2.64 67.66 -10.84
C VAL A 562 -1.71 68.82 -11.18
N ARG A 563 -0.74 69.14 -10.31
CA ARG A 563 0.07 70.38 -10.39
C ARG A 563 1.20 70.38 -11.42
N VAL A 564 1.36 69.35 -12.27
CA VAL A 564 2.49 69.26 -13.21
C VAL A 564 2.34 70.16 -14.47
N VAL A 565 1.21 70.83 -14.70
CA VAL A 565 1.08 71.76 -15.84
C VAL A 565 0.38 73.07 -15.46
N PRO A 566 1.11 74.14 -15.12
CA PRO A 566 0.60 75.50 -15.23
C PRO A 566 0.92 76.06 -16.63
N PRO A 567 -0.06 76.65 -17.37
CA PRO A 567 0.25 77.48 -18.51
C PRO A 567 0.75 78.84 -17.99
N THR A 568 2.07 79.07 -18.04
CA THR A 568 2.59 80.42 -17.81
C THR A 568 2.30 81.28 -19.05
N VAL A 569 1.34 82.17 -18.88
CA VAL A 569 1.16 83.37 -19.71
C VAL A 569 2.47 84.17 -19.65
N GLN A 570 3.17 84.25 -20.78
CA GLN A 570 4.33 85.13 -20.93
C GLN A 570 3.86 86.57 -21.17
N GLU A 571 4.07 87.45 -20.19
CA GLU A 571 4.37 88.86 -20.44
C GLU A 571 5.87 89.10 -20.23
N GLN A 572 6.53 89.51 -21.32
CA GLN A 572 7.69 90.42 -21.42
C GLN A 572 8.75 90.43 -20.30
N ASN A 573 9.99 90.02 -20.62
CA ASN A 573 11.04 90.97 -21.03
C ASN A 573 12.44 90.32 -21.18
N ASN A 574 13.19 90.89 -22.12
CA ASN A 574 14.58 90.61 -22.48
C ASN A 574 15.57 90.61 -21.30
N THR A 575 16.56 89.71 -21.33
CA THR A 575 17.98 90.09 -21.47
C THR A 575 18.85 88.83 -21.63
N ALA A 576 19.72 88.87 -22.65
CA ALA A 576 20.76 87.90 -22.92
C ALA A 576 21.98 88.15 -22.03
N VAL A 577 22.57 87.10 -21.46
CA VAL A 577 23.99 87.08 -21.08
C VAL A 577 24.56 85.66 -21.21
N ASN A 578 25.61 85.55 -22.03
CA ASN A 578 26.51 84.41 -22.20
C ASN A 578 27.29 84.09 -20.92
N GLY A 579 27.54 82.80 -20.65
CA GLY A 579 28.49 82.36 -19.61
C GLY A 579 28.96 80.92 -19.83
N THR A 580 30.24 80.79 -20.15
CA THR A 580 31.01 79.58 -20.48
C THR A 580 31.36 78.67 -19.29
N CYS A 581 31.39 77.35 -19.56
CA CYS A 581 32.23 76.25 -19.06
C CYS A 581 32.73 76.19 -17.59
N ALA A 582 32.53 75.05 -16.90
CA ALA A 582 33.56 74.01 -16.69
C ALA A 582 33.24 73.06 -15.49
N THR A 583 33.40 71.75 -15.75
CA THR A 583 33.79 70.65 -14.82
C THR A 583 33.16 70.56 -13.42
N ASP A 584 32.37 69.52 -13.15
CA ASP A 584 32.77 68.31 -12.39
C ASP A 584 31.53 67.44 -12.06
N LYS A 585 31.67 66.11 -12.18
CA LYS A 585 30.82 65.02 -11.62
C LYS A 585 29.39 64.77 -12.14
N GLY A 586 29.14 63.51 -12.51
CA GLY A 586 27.84 62.82 -12.44
C GLY A 586 26.93 62.97 -13.66
N CYS A 587 26.94 61.98 -14.56
CA CYS A 587 25.87 61.85 -15.57
C CYS A 587 24.65 61.18 -14.91
N GLU A 588 23.70 62.00 -14.49
CA GLU A 588 22.33 61.59 -14.20
C GLU A 588 21.61 61.43 -15.56
N TYR A 589 21.11 60.23 -15.85
CA TYR A 589 20.35 59.98 -17.07
C TYR A 589 18.99 60.67 -16.96
N ASP A 590 18.83 61.73 -17.74
CA ASP A 590 17.65 62.57 -17.83
C ASP A 590 16.48 61.78 -18.48
N LEU A 591 15.72 61.06 -17.65
CA LEU A 591 14.50 60.35 -18.04
C LEU A 591 13.29 61.30 -18.19
N GLN A 592 13.49 62.61 -18.06
CA GLN A 592 12.44 63.62 -18.15
C GLN A 592 12.18 64.06 -19.60
N ALA A 593 13.15 63.89 -20.51
CA ALA A 593 13.06 64.37 -21.89
C ALA A 593 12.15 63.50 -22.80
N SER A 594 11.85 62.27 -22.40
CA SER A 594 11.00 61.32 -23.18
C SER A 594 9.53 61.36 -22.78
N ALA A 595 9.21 61.79 -21.56
CA ALA A 595 7.82 61.90 -21.07
C ALA A 595 7.09 63.12 -21.66
N VAL A 596 7.82 64.16 -22.06
CA VAL A 596 7.24 65.41 -22.61
C VAL A 596 6.78 65.26 -24.07
N LYS A 597 7.24 64.23 -24.79
CA LYS A 597 6.81 63.99 -26.18
C LYS A 597 5.55 63.13 -26.32
N TYR A 598 5.19 62.34 -25.30
CA TYR A 598 4.00 61.48 -25.34
C TYR A 598 2.72 62.16 -24.81
N SER A 599 2.85 63.25 -24.07
CA SER A 599 1.69 64.00 -23.54
C SER A 599 1.06 64.97 -24.54
N GLN A 600 1.59 65.07 -25.77
CA GLN A 600 1.14 66.05 -26.76
C GLN A 600 0.11 65.50 -27.78
N GLU A 601 -0.24 64.20 -27.73
CA GLU A 601 -1.19 63.60 -28.69
C GLU A 601 -2.50 63.04 -28.08
N LEU A 602 -2.74 63.17 -26.77
CA LEU A 602 -4.07 62.86 -26.19
C LEU A 602 -4.75 64.14 -25.69
N ASN A 603 -5.44 64.82 -26.62
CA ASN A 603 -6.28 65.98 -26.34
C ASN A 603 -7.50 65.60 -25.47
N GLN A 604 -7.42 65.84 -24.16
CA GLN A 604 -8.43 66.51 -23.32
C GLN A 604 -7.96 66.48 -21.84
N PRO A 605 -7.91 67.62 -21.12
CA PRO A 605 -7.66 67.60 -19.69
C PRO A 605 -8.80 66.87 -18.97
N PRO A 606 -8.54 66.11 -17.89
CA PRO A 606 -9.61 65.52 -17.08
C PRO A 606 -10.53 66.64 -16.58
N VAL A 607 -11.85 66.46 -16.77
CA VAL A 607 -12.86 67.43 -16.34
C VAL A 607 -13.01 67.33 -14.83
N MET A 608 -12.18 68.08 -14.12
CA MET A 608 -12.17 68.18 -12.67
C MET A 608 -13.23 69.17 -12.21
N VAL A 609 -14.07 68.74 -11.27
CA VAL A 609 -15.16 69.55 -10.70
C VAL A 609 -14.84 69.82 -9.24
N SER A 610 -14.75 71.09 -8.84
CA SER A 610 -14.66 71.45 -7.44
C SER A 610 -16.06 71.44 -6.81
N VAL A 611 -16.25 70.56 -5.83
CA VAL A 611 -17.51 70.46 -5.06
C VAL A 611 -17.15 70.64 -3.60
N ASP A 612 -17.71 71.67 -2.94
CA ASP A 612 -17.48 72.00 -1.52
C ASP A 612 -16.01 72.19 -1.09
N GLY A 613 -15.13 72.54 -2.02
CA GLY A 613 -13.70 72.81 -1.74
C GLY A 613 -12.76 71.64 -2.08
N ASP A 614 -13.31 70.46 -2.35
CA ASP A 614 -12.55 69.27 -2.76
C ASP A 614 -12.63 69.08 -4.29
N LEU A 615 -11.51 68.68 -4.90
CA LEU A 615 -11.43 68.38 -6.33
C LEU A 615 -11.91 66.95 -6.57
N LYS A 616 -12.99 66.80 -7.34
CA LYS A 616 -13.54 65.49 -7.73
C LYS A 616 -13.41 65.28 -9.24
N GLU A 617 -13.10 64.05 -9.64
CA GLU A 617 -13.01 63.63 -11.04
C GLU A 617 -14.29 62.91 -11.49
N ARG A 618 -14.72 63.20 -12.72
CA ARG A 618 -15.85 62.51 -13.37
C ARG A 618 -15.45 61.11 -13.85
N ALA A 619 -15.89 60.08 -13.15
CA ALA A 619 -15.46 58.70 -13.39
C ALA A 619 -16.39 57.86 -14.32
N CYS A 620 -17.40 58.48 -14.93
CA CYS A 620 -18.40 57.83 -15.79
C CYS A 620 -18.58 58.55 -17.16
N ASP A 621 -17.50 59.10 -17.75
CA ASP A 621 -17.60 59.76 -19.06
C ASP A 621 -17.75 58.80 -20.25
N SER A 622 -17.21 57.59 -20.12
CA SER A 622 -17.45 56.46 -21.03
C SER A 622 -18.12 55.30 -20.29
N LEU A 623 -18.89 54.48 -21.02
CA LEU A 623 -19.55 53.31 -20.44
C LEU A 623 -18.54 52.33 -19.81
N VAL A 624 -17.36 52.17 -20.43
CA VAL A 624 -16.29 51.30 -19.91
C VAL A 624 -15.78 51.82 -18.57
N MET A 625 -15.50 53.12 -18.46
CA MET A 625 -15.10 53.73 -17.18
C MET A 625 -16.21 53.58 -16.14
N CYS A 626 -17.47 53.78 -16.53
CA CYS A 626 -18.59 53.61 -15.62
C CYS A 626 -18.70 52.17 -15.07
N ILE A 627 -18.48 51.15 -15.91
CA ILE A 627 -18.42 49.74 -15.50
C ILE A 627 -17.25 49.49 -14.54
N VAL A 628 -16.06 49.98 -14.86
CA VAL A 628 -14.86 49.81 -14.02
C VAL A 628 -15.04 50.50 -12.66
N THR A 629 -15.57 51.72 -12.65
CA THR A 629 -15.89 52.49 -11.44
C THR A 629 -16.94 51.77 -10.60
N THR A 630 -18.03 51.28 -11.23
CA THR A 630 -19.09 50.54 -10.52
C THR A 630 -18.59 49.22 -9.96
N LEU A 631 -17.76 48.48 -10.70
CA LEU A 631 -17.19 47.20 -10.28
C LEU A 631 -16.19 47.38 -9.14
N ASN A 632 -15.26 48.33 -9.26
CA ASN A 632 -14.19 48.53 -8.29
C ASN A 632 -14.72 49.20 -7.02
N GLN A 633 -15.36 50.36 -7.13
CA GLN A 633 -15.80 51.13 -5.96
C GLN A 633 -17.15 50.64 -5.44
N GLY A 634 -18.06 50.22 -6.32
CA GLY A 634 -19.38 49.75 -5.90
C GLY A 634 -19.37 48.39 -5.20
N LEU A 635 -18.48 47.45 -5.55
CA LEU A 635 -18.39 46.16 -4.86
C LEU A 635 -17.48 46.18 -3.63
N ARG A 636 -16.43 47.00 -3.63
CA ARG A 636 -15.45 47.03 -2.51
C ARG A 636 -15.91 47.89 -1.35
N ASN A 637 -16.67 48.95 -1.61
CA ASN A 637 -17.25 49.78 -0.57
C ASN A 637 -18.51 49.08 -0.04
N GLY A 638 -18.51 48.69 1.23
CA GLY A 638 -19.51 47.79 1.81
C GLY A 638 -20.96 48.30 1.78
N GLY A 639 -21.22 49.60 1.56
CA GLY A 639 -22.56 50.18 1.38
C GLY A 639 -23.07 50.23 -0.06
N GLY A 640 -22.28 49.74 -1.03
CA GLY A 640 -22.64 49.73 -2.45
C GLY A 640 -22.26 51.00 -3.20
N ILE A 641 -22.82 51.19 -4.40
CA ILE A 641 -22.51 52.32 -5.28
C ILE A 641 -23.04 53.68 -4.77
N GLY A 642 -23.99 53.67 -3.83
CA GLY A 642 -24.53 54.91 -3.25
C GLY A 642 -23.48 55.72 -2.48
N ASP A 643 -22.47 55.05 -1.91
CA ASP A 643 -21.42 55.69 -1.10
C ASP A 643 -20.40 56.49 -1.93
N ILE A 644 -20.22 56.14 -3.21
CA ILE A 644 -19.29 56.85 -4.10
C ILE A 644 -19.97 57.99 -4.87
N LEU A 645 -21.26 57.85 -5.11
CA LEU A 645 -22.03 58.82 -5.87
C LEU A 645 -22.34 60.04 -5.00
N ARG A 646 -22.45 61.22 -5.62
CA ARG A 646 -22.82 62.45 -4.91
C ARG A 646 -24.16 62.27 -4.18
N ALA A 647 -24.24 62.73 -2.94
CA ALA A 647 -25.48 62.77 -2.17
C ALA A 647 -26.53 63.65 -2.88
N PRO A 648 -27.71 63.11 -3.26
CA PRO A 648 -28.74 63.87 -3.96
C PRO A 648 -29.52 64.78 -3.00
N SER A 649 -29.91 65.97 -3.45
CA SER A 649 -30.81 66.86 -2.68
C SER A 649 -32.26 66.38 -2.76
N SER A 650 -33.05 66.57 -1.70
CA SER A 650 -34.47 66.20 -1.63
C SER A 650 -35.36 66.96 -2.62
N GLN A 651 -34.85 68.04 -3.22
CA GLN A 651 -35.56 68.87 -4.20
C GLN A 651 -35.29 68.45 -5.65
N GLU A 652 -34.36 67.53 -5.90
CA GLU A 652 -34.02 67.06 -7.25
C GLU A 652 -35.12 66.12 -7.81
N PRO A 653 -35.52 66.27 -9.09
CA PRO A 653 -36.64 65.50 -9.67
C PRO A 653 -36.36 63.99 -9.73
N LEU A 654 -35.08 63.59 -9.74
CA LEU A 654 -34.64 62.20 -9.81
C LEU A 654 -34.26 61.62 -8.44
N PHE A 655 -34.52 62.32 -7.32
CA PHE A 655 -34.16 61.88 -5.97
C PHE A 655 -34.69 60.48 -5.64
N VAL A 656 -35.99 60.22 -5.90
CA VAL A 656 -36.61 58.91 -5.60
C VAL A 656 -36.01 57.80 -6.48
N ALA A 657 -35.78 58.08 -7.77
CA ALA A 657 -35.17 57.13 -8.69
C ALA A 657 -33.73 56.78 -8.28
N ARG A 658 -32.97 57.79 -7.81
CA ARG A 658 -31.61 57.64 -7.29
C ARG A 658 -31.56 56.74 -6.04
N VAL A 659 -32.44 56.99 -5.06
CA VAL A 659 -32.55 56.17 -3.85
C VAL A 659 -32.92 54.72 -4.18
N VAL A 660 -33.88 54.50 -5.09
CA VAL A 660 -34.26 53.15 -5.51
C VAL A 660 -33.11 52.44 -6.23
N TYR A 661 -32.35 53.13 -7.08
CA TYR A 661 -31.17 52.58 -7.74
C TYR A 661 -30.11 52.13 -6.72
N ASP A 662 -29.79 52.95 -5.72
CA ASP A 662 -28.79 52.60 -4.69
C ASP A 662 -29.23 51.40 -3.85
N LEU A 663 -30.49 51.38 -3.41
CA LEU A 663 -31.05 50.27 -2.64
C LEU A 663 -31.09 48.97 -3.45
N LEU A 664 -31.50 49.02 -4.72
CA LEU A 664 -31.51 47.84 -5.58
C LEU A 664 -30.11 47.30 -5.81
N PHE A 665 -29.12 48.17 -6.06
CA PHE A 665 -27.74 47.75 -6.19
C PHE A 665 -27.24 47.09 -4.90
N PHE A 666 -27.48 47.70 -3.75
CA PHE A 666 -27.08 47.17 -2.45
C PHE A 666 -27.73 45.80 -2.15
N PHE A 667 -29.05 45.67 -2.27
CA PHE A 667 -29.72 44.41 -1.97
C PHE A 667 -29.39 43.30 -2.97
N ILE A 668 -29.39 43.59 -4.27
CA ILE A 668 -29.20 42.56 -5.29
C ILE A 668 -27.72 42.18 -5.39
N VAL A 669 -26.82 43.14 -5.53
CA VAL A 669 -25.42 42.86 -5.84
C VAL A 669 -24.61 42.55 -4.58
N ILE A 670 -24.76 43.34 -3.51
CA ILE A 670 -23.99 43.13 -2.27
C ILE A 670 -24.64 42.05 -1.40
N ILE A 671 -25.91 42.22 -1.02
CA ILE A 671 -26.55 41.29 -0.07
C ILE A 671 -26.84 39.92 -0.69
N ILE A 672 -27.36 39.85 -1.93
CA ILE A 672 -27.70 38.56 -2.53
C ILE A 672 -26.48 37.92 -3.20
N VAL A 673 -25.89 38.58 -4.21
CA VAL A 673 -24.88 37.92 -5.06
C VAL A 673 -23.56 37.65 -4.32
N LEU A 674 -23.02 38.61 -3.57
CA LEU A 674 -21.77 38.40 -2.84
C LEU A 674 -21.91 37.35 -1.74
N ASN A 675 -23.04 37.34 -1.00
CA ASN A 675 -23.32 36.30 0.00
C ASN A 675 -23.65 34.95 -0.63
N LEU A 676 -24.13 34.89 -1.87
CA LEU A 676 -24.29 33.62 -2.60
C LEU A 676 -22.93 32.96 -2.82
N ILE A 677 -21.90 33.73 -3.19
CA ILE A 677 -20.53 33.22 -3.34
C ILE A 677 -20.04 32.63 -2.01
N PHE A 678 -20.18 33.37 -0.90
CA PHE A 678 -19.83 32.85 0.43
C PHE A 678 -20.68 31.64 0.84
N GLY A 679 -21.96 31.63 0.50
CA GLY A 679 -22.87 30.51 0.76
C GLY A 679 -22.42 29.22 0.08
N VAL A 680 -22.04 29.28 -1.20
CA VAL A 680 -21.49 28.12 -1.94
C VAL A 680 -20.20 27.62 -1.28
N ILE A 681 -19.32 28.52 -0.82
CA ILE A 681 -18.07 28.12 -0.13
C ILE A 681 -18.38 27.45 1.22
N ILE A 682 -19.30 27.98 2.02
CA ILE A 682 -19.66 27.37 3.32
C ILE A 682 -20.28 25.98 3.13
N ASP A 683 -21.15 25.83 2.13
CA ASP A 683 -21.79 24.55 1.79
C ASP A 683 -20.73 23.50 1.38
N THR A 684 -19.81 23.87 0.49
CA THR A 684 -18.70 22.98 0.09
C THR A 684 -17.80 22.57 1.26
N PHE A 685 -17.59 23.46 2.23
CA PHE A 685 -16.80 23.18 3.41
C PHE A 685 -17.51 22.20 4.35
N ALA A 686 -18.83 22.36 4.51
CA ALA A 686 -19.67 21.43 5.26
C ALA A 686 -19.68 20.02 4.61
N ASP A 687 -19.76 19.96 3.29
CA ASP A 687 -19.68 18.70 2.52
C ASP A 687 -18.34 18.00 2.72
N LEU A 688 -17.22 18.71 2.54
CA LEU A 688 -15.88 18.16 2.74
C LEU A 688 -15.67 17.63 4.16
N ARG A 689 -16.18 18.34 5.17
CA ARG A 689 -16.14 17.89 6.57
C ARG A 689 -16.97 16.62 6.77
N SER A 690 -18.19 16.58 6.25
CA SER A 690 -19.10 15.44 6.38
C SER A 690 -18.53 14.21 5.67
N GLU A 691 -17.94 14.38 4.48
CA GLU A 691 -17.25 13.32 3.74
C GLU A 691 -16.05 12.77 4.52
N LYS A 692 -15.21 13.65 5.09
CA LYS A 692 -14.07 13.22 5.94
C LYS A 692 -14.55 12.43 7.15
N GLN A 693 -15.57 12.91 7.87
CA GLN A 693 -16.15 12.21 9.01
C GLN A 693 -16.74 10.85 8.63
N HIS A 694 -17.43 10.77 7.49
CA HIS A 694 -17.99 9.53 6.99
C HIS A 694 -16.90 8.52 6.62
N LYS A 695 -15.81 8.96 5.95
CA LYS A 695 -14.65 8.13 5.64
C LYS A 695 -13.97 7.60 6.91
N GLU A 696 -13.77 8.44 7.93
CA GLU A 696 -13.22 8.01 9.23
C GLU A 696 -14.12 7.00 9.96
N LEU A 697 -15.45 7.17 9.88
CA LEU A 697 -16.41 6.24 10.46
C LEU A 697 -16.32 4.86 9.80
N ILE A 698 -16.27 4.81 8.46
CA ILE A 698 -16.13 3.56 7.70
C ILE A 698 -14.81 2.87 8.05
N LEU A 699 -13.70 3.59 8.07
CA LEU A 699 -12.38 3.01 8.38
C LEU A 699 -12.32 2.37 9.78
N LYS A 700 -13.10 2.87 10.74
CA LYS A 700 -13.15 2.35 12.12
C LYS A 700 -14.15 1.19 12.29
N ASN A 701 -15.22 1.20 11.51
CA ASN A 701 -16.38 0.32 11.73
C ASN A 701 -16.60 -0.71 10.64
N THR A 702 -15.85 -0.72 9.55
CA THR A 702 -16.04 -1.66 8.45
C THR A 702 -14.69 -2.32 8.11
N CYS A 703 -14.68 -3.64 7.95
CA CYS A 703 -13.50 -4.38 7.54
C CYS A 703 -13.10 -4.01 6.10
N PHE A 704 -11.80 -3.83 5.87
CA PHE A 704 -11.25 -3.41 4.58
C PHE A 704 -11.48 -4.45 3.47
N VAL A 705 -11.35 -5.74 3.82
CA VAL A 705 -11.36 -6.86 2.87
C VAL A 705 -12.80 -7.33 2.61
N CYS A 706 -13.48 -7.85 3.64
CA CYS A 706 -14.81 -8.45 3.48
C CYS A 706 -15.97 -7.45 3.46
N GLY A 707 -15.75 -6.20 3.91
CA GLY A 707 -16.81 -5.18 3.96
C GLY A 707 -17.83 -5.36 5.09
N LEU A 708 -17.61 -6.30 6.02
CA LEU A 708 -18.47 -6.49 7.20
C LEU A 708 -18.32 -5.34 8.20
N ASN A 709 -19.43 -4.98 8.85
CA ASN A 709 -19.42 -3.98 9.90
C ASN A 709 -18.98 -4.58 11.24
N ARG A 710 -18.39 -3.74 12.09
CA ARG A 710 -17.95 -4.05 13.45
C ARG A 710 -19.04 -4.73 14.29
N SER A 711 -20.29 -4.33 14.10
CA SER A 711 -21.45 -4.90 14.80
C SER A 711 -21.70 -6.37 14.49
N ALA A 712 -21.19 -6.91 13.38
CA ALA A 712 -21.34 -8.33 13.03
C ALA A 712 -20.53 -9.25 13.96
N PHE A 713 -19.52 -8.70 14.66
CA PHE A 713 -18.65 -9.42 15.57
C PHE A 713 -19.03 -9.22 17.04
N ASP A 714 -20.11 -8.49 17.32
CA ASP A 714 -20.61 -8.33 18.68
C ASP A 714 -21.13 -9.69 19.21
N ASN A 715 -20.74 -10.06 20.43
CA ASN A 715 -21.05 -11.36 21.05
C ASN A 715 -20.49 -12.59 20.34
N LYS A 716 -19.49 -12.43 19.45
CA LYS A 716 -18.73 -13.53 18.86
C LYS A 716 -17.44 -13.79 19.63
N THR A 717 -16.85 -14.97 19.43
CA THR A 717 -15.58 -15.37 20.08
C THR A 717 -14.41 -14.51 19.61
N VAL A 718 -14.42 -14.09 18.34
CA VAL A 718 -13.41 -13.25 17.72
C VAL A 718 -13.88 -11.80 17.73
N SER A 719 -13.02 -10.90 18.21
CA SER A 719 -13.28 -9.45 18.20
C SER A 719 -13.03 -8.83 16.83
N PHE A 720 -13.65 -7.69 16.54
CA PHE A 720 -13.39 -6.97 15.28
C PHE A 720 -11.91 -6.58 15.12
N GLU A 721 -11.22 -6.18 16.19
CA GLU A 721 -9.79 -5.88 16.18
C GLU A 721 -8.93 -7.09 15.84
N GLU A 722 -9.29 -8.27 16.33
CA GLU A 722 -8.59 -9.52 16.03
C GLU A 722 -8.86 -9.96 14.59
N HIS A 723 -10.11 -9.84 14.14
CA HIS A 723 -10.50 -10.10 12.75
C HIS A 723 -9.67 -9.27 11.76
N ILE A 724 -9.54 -7.95 11.93
CA ILE A 724 -8.80 -7.10 10.98
C ILE A 724 -7.27 -7.26 11.05
N LYS A 725 -6.73 -7.74 12.18
CA LYS A 725 -5.27 -7.90 12.37
C LYS A 725 -4.77 -9.28 12.00
N CYS A 726 -5.54 -10.31 12.33
CA CYS A 726 -5.15 -11.71 12.23
C CYS A 726 -5.81 -12.38 11.03
N GLU A 727 -7.13 -12.24 10.83
CA GLU A 727 -7.86 -12.96 9.76
C GLU A 727 -7.83 -12.18 8.44
N HIS A 728 -8.32 -10.95 8.44
CA HIS A 728 -8.55 -10.10 7.27
C HIS A 728 -7.61 -8.89 7.25
N ASN A 729 -6.32 -9.16 7.44
CA ASN A 729 -5.29 -8.13 7.31
C ASN A 729 -4.97 -7.88 5.83
N MET A 730 -5.27 -6.68 5.33
CA MET A 730 -5.05 -6.33 3.92
C MET A 730 -3.60 -6.53 3.45
N TRP A 731 -2.62 -6.35 4.33
CA TRP A 731 -1.21 -6.50 3.98
C TRP A 731 -0.83 -7.97 3.79
N HIS A 732 -1.46 -8.90 4.50
CA HIS A 732 -1.25 -10.32 4.27
C HIS A 732 -1.71 -10.73 2.87
N TYR A 733 -2.83 -10.19 2.37
CA TYR A 733 -3.25 -10.42 0.98
C TYR A 733 -2.23 -9.89 -0.03
N LEU A 734 -1.64 -8.70 0.21
CA LEU A 734 -0.55 -8.19 -0.62
C LEU A 734 0.66 -9.13 -0.59
N TYR A 735 1.07 -9.57 0.59
CA TYR A 735 2.22 -10.48 0.75
C TYR A 735 1.99 -11.81 0.03
N PHE A 736 0.76 -12.33 0.04
CA PHE A 736 0.40 -13.53 -0.69
C PHE A 736 0.46 -13.34 -2.21
N ILE A 737 -0.05 -12.20 -2.72
CA ILE A 737 0.05 -11.87 -4.16
C ILE A 737 1.53 -11.74 -4.58
N VAL A 738 2.38 -11.16 -3.72
CA VAL A 738 3.81 -11.05 -3.97
C VAL A 738 4.51 -12.42 -3.91
N LEU A 739 4.14 -13.28 -2.95
CA LEU A 739 4.66 -14.65 -2.85
C LEU A 739 4.43 -15.41 -4.15
N VAL A 740 3.18 -15.44 -4.62
CA VAL A 740 2.77 -16.16 -5.84
C VAL A 740 3.42 -15.57 -7.11
N LYS A 741 3.94 -14.35 -7.07
CA LYS A 741 4.71 -13.76 -8.18
C LYS A 741 6.20 -14.09 -8.17
N VAL A 742 6.76 -14.36 -7.00
CA VAL A 742 8.21 -14.58 -6.82
C VAL A 742 8.54 -16.07 -6.76
N LYS A 743 7.64 -16.88 -6.20
CA LYS A 743 7.80 -18.32 -6.07
C LYS A 743 7.68 -19.02 -7.44
N ASP A 744 8.43 -20.11 -7.62
CA ASP A 744 8.39 -20.88 -8.86
C ASP A 744 7.02 -21.55 -9.04
N PRO A 745 6.41 -21.49 -10.25
CA PRO A 745 5.10 -22.10 -10.49
C PRO A 745 5.02 -23.61 -10.26
N THR A 746 6.12 -24.34 -10.35
CA THR A 746 6.18 -25.78 -10.11
C THR A 746 6.06 -26.15 -8.62
N GLU A 747 6.35 -25.21 -7.72
CA GLU A 747 6.27 -25.42 -6.27
C GLU A 747 4.97 -24.92 -5.64
N PHE A 748 4.01 -24.46 -6.45
CA PHE A 748 2.76 -23.93 -5.96
C PHE A 748 1.92 -24.99 -5.25
N THR A 749 1.45 -24.67 -4.05
CA THR A 749 0.40 -25.44 -3.38
C THR A 749 -0.91 -25.38 -4.18
N GLY A 750 -1.88 -26.21 -3.81
CA GLY A 750 -3.21 -26.23 -4.44
C GLY A 750 -3.86 -24.84 -4.49
N PRO A 751 -4.06 -24.18 -3.33
CA PRO A 751 -4.60 -22.84 -3.24
C PRO A 751 -3.74 -21.76 -3.91
N GLU A 752 -2.40 -21.85 -3.83
CA GLU A 752 -1.51 -20.90 -4.50
C GLU A 752 -1.69 -20.92 -6.02
N SER A 753 -1.75 -22.11 -6.62
CA SER A 753 -1.98 -22.27 -8.06
C SER A 753 -3.34 -21.72 -8.50
N TYR A 754 -4.38 -21.96 -7.68
CA TYR A 754 -5.71 -21.37 -7.91
C TYR A 754 -5.68 -19.84 -7.88
N VAL A 755 -5.09 -19.24 -6.84
CA VAL A 755 -5.02 -17.78 -6.73
C VAL A 755 -4.14 -17.18 -7.83
N TYR A 756 -3.04 -17.85 -8.22
CA TYR A 756 -2.22 -17.42 -9.36
C TYR A 756 -3.05 -17.28 -10.63
N ALA A 757 -3.89 -18.28 -10.94
CA ALA A 757 -4.79 -18.23 -12.09
C ALA A 757 -5.78 -17.06 -11.99
N MET A 758 -6.40 -16.87 -10.82
CA MET A 758 -7.36 -15.78 -10.58
C MET A 758 -6.73 -14.39 -10.72
N VAL A 759 -5.51 -14.21 -10.18
CA VAL A 759 -4.73 -12.97 -10.30
C VAL A 759 -4.35 -12.69 -11.76
N LYS A 760 -3.94 -13.72 -12.50
CA LYS A 760 -3.60 -13.63 -13.92
C LYS A 760 -4.82 -13.21 -14.76
N ASP A 761 -5.99 -13.74 -14.44
CA ASP A 761 -7.26 -13.44 -15.12
C ASP A 761 -7.91 -12.13 -14.60
N ARG A 762 -7.30 -11.47 -13.61
CA ARG A 762 -7.83 -10.28 -12.90
C ARG A 762 -9.22 -10.51 -12.31
N ASN A 763 -9.51 -11.74 -11.88
CA ASN A 763 -10.73 -12.06 -11.15
C ASN A 763 -10.52 -11.88 -9.64
N LEU A 764 -11.43 -11.14 -8.98
CA LEU A 764 -11.40 -10.83 -7.55
C LEU A 764 -12.33 -11.72 -6.70
N ASP A 765 -13.00 -12.71 -7.31
CA ASP A 765 -13.97 -13.58 -6.62
C ASP A 765 -13.34 -14.47 -5.54
N TRP A 766 -12.01 -14.63 -5.56
CA TRP A 766 -11.28 -15.38 -4.55
C TRP A 766 -11.15 -14.64 -3.21
N PHE A 767 -11.43 -13.33 -3.16
CA PHE A 767 -11.50 -12.60 -1.90
C PHE A 767 -12.81 -12.90 -1.16
N PRO A 768 -12.79 -12.97 0.18
CA PRO A 768 -14.03 -13.08 0.95
C PRO A 768 -14.85 -11.79 0.82
N ARG A 769 -16.15 -11.95 0.53
CA ARG A 769 -17.11 -10.84 0.38
C ARG A 769 -18.29 -11.07 1.32
N LEU A 770 -18.50 -10.13 2.27
CA LEU A 770 -19.57 -10.17 3.27
C LEU A 770 -19.66 -11.48 4.09
N ARG A 771 -18.53 -12.18 4.24
CA ARG A 771 -18.41 -13.43 5.00
C ARG A 771 -17.01 -13.59 5.59
N ALA A 772 -16.90 -14.41 6.63
CA ALA A 772 -15.66 -14.79 7.30
C ALA A 772 -15.83 -16.15 7.98
N MET A 773 -14.75 -16.92 8.14
CA MET A 773 -14.80 -18.25 8.77
C MET A 773 -15.31 -18.19 10.22
N SER A 774 -14.90 -17.16 10.97
CA SER A 774 -15.32 -16.92 12.36
C SER A 774 -16.82 -16.68 12.53
N LEU A 775 -17.54 -16.36 11.44
CA LEU A 775 -18.99 -16.16 11.43
C LEU A 775 -19.76 -17.35 10.83
N ALA A 776 -19.09 -18.22 10.06
CA ALA A 776 -19.72 -19.34 9.36
C ALA A 776 -20.29 -20.42 10.30
N ALA A 777 -19.84 -20.48 11.56
CA ALA A 777 -20.38 -21.40 12.56
C ALA A 777 -21.89 -21.20 12.85
N ASP A 778 -22.45 -20.02 12.58
CA ASP A 778 -23.89 -19.72 12.71
C ASP A 778 -24.72 -20.17 11.49
N GLU A 779 -24.11 -20.43 10.33
CA GLU A 779 -24.85 -20.85 9.13
C GLU A 779 -25.52 -22.21 9.33
N GLY A 780 -24.96 -23.09 10.16
CA GLY A 780 -25.56 -24.39 10.49
C GLY A 780 -26.91 -24.30 11.22
N GLU A 781 -27.16 -23.25 12.00
CA GLU A 781 -28.47 -23.01 12.61
C GLU A 781 -29.47 -22.45 11.60
N GLY A 782 -29.03 -21.56 10.72
CA GLY A 782 -29.85 -21.01 9.62
C GLY A 782 -30.26 -22.07 8.61
N GLU A 783 -29.31 -22.90 8.16
CA GLU A 783 -29.57 -24.03 7.26
C GLU A 783 -30.50 -25.06 7.89
N GLN A 784 -30.40 -25.35 9.19
CA GLN A 784 -31.36 -26.23 9.88
C GLN A 784 -32.77 -25.65 9.92
N ILE A 785 -32.91 -24.33 10.05
CA ILE A 785 -34.22 -23.65 10.01
C ILE A 785 -34.81 -23.73 8.60
N GLU A 786 -34.00 -23.52 7.56
CA GLU A 786 -34.43 -23.66 6.16
C GLU A 786 -34.77 -25.11 5.80
N LEU A 787 -33.97 -26.09 6.24
CA LEU A 787 -34.25 -27.52 6.07
C LEU A 787 -35.56 -27.92 6.75
N ARG A 788 -35.83 -27.43 7.96
CA ARG A 788 -37.12 -27.65 8.64
C ARG A 788 -38.28 -27.01 7.87
N SER A 789 -38.08 -25.80 7.33
CA SER A 789 -39.08 -25.11 6.51
C SER A 789 -39.39 -25.89 5.23
N LEU A 790 -38.36 -26.36 4.52
CA LEU A 790 -38.50 -27.19 3.32
C LEU A 790 -39.17 -28.53 3.63
N GLN A 791 -38.82 -29.16 4.75
CA GLN A 791 -39.45 -30.40 5.18
C GLN A 791 -40.95 -30.20 5.49
N ALA A 792 -41.32 -29.08 6.13
CA ALA A 792 -42.72 -28.73 6.36
C ALA A 792 -43.48 -28.49 5.05
N GLN A 793 -42.86 -27.85 4.05
CA GLN A 793 -43.45 -27.69 2.72
C GLN A 793 -43.64 -29.03 2.01
N LEU A 794 -42.66 -29.94 2.11
CA LEU A 794 -42.73 -31.28 1.53
C LEU A 794 -43.89 -32.09 2.14
N GLU A 795 -44.02 -32.07 3.47
CA GLU A 795 -45.12 -32.73 4.18
C GLU A 795 -46.49 -32.17 3.76
N SER A 796 -46.62 -30.84 3.65
CA SER A 796 -47.85 -30.21 3.18
C SER A 796 -48.22 -30.65 1.76
N THR A 797 -47.22 -30.79 0.89
CA THR A 797 -47.41 -31.24 -0.49
C THR A 797 -47.79 -32.71 -0.53
N GLN A 798 -47.20 -33.55 0.31
CA GLN A 798 -47.53 -34.96 0.42
C GLN A 798 -48.97 -35.20 0.93
N ILE A 799 -49.43 -34.39 1.89
CA ILE A 799 -50.82 -34.40 2.35
C ILE A 799 -51.77 -33.98 1.22
N LEU A 800 -51.41 -32.95 0.44
CA LEU A 800 -52.21 -32.52 -0.69
C LEU A 800 -52.32 -33.60 -1.77
N VAL A 801 -51.21 -34.26 -2.11
CA VAL A 801 -51.17 -35.34 -3.11
C VAL A 801 -51.99 -36.55 -2.65
N THR A 802 -51.89 -36.93 -1.38
CA THR A 802 -52.70 -38.04 -0.83
C THR A 802 -54.19 -37.70 -0.82
N THR A 803 -54.55 -36.47 -0.45
CA THR A 803 -55.94 -35.99 -0.50
C THR A 803 -56.49 -35.98 -1.93
N LEU A 804 -55.72 -35.49 -2.90
CA LEU A 804 -56.11 -35.46 -4.30
C LEU A 804 -56.27 -36.87 -4.87
N SER A 805 -55.37 -37.79 -4.51
CA SER A 805 -55.45 -39.20 -4.88
C SER A 805 -56.73 -39.85 -4.35
N GLN A 806 -57.09 -39.57 -3.09
CA GLN A 806 -58.31 -40.05 -2.48
C GLN A 806 -59.56 -39.49 -3.18
N GLN A 807 -59.59 -38.19 -3.48
CA GLN A 807 -60.67 -37.58 -4.24
C GLN A 807 -60.81 -38.16 -5.66
N LEU A 808 -59.70 -38.45 -6.34
CA LEU A 808 -59.70 -39.14 -7.64
C LEU A 808 -60.26 -40.56 -7.55
N SER A 809 -59.93 -41.29 -6.49
CA SER A 809 -60.48 -42.63 -6.25
C SER A 809 -61.99 -42.58 -5.99
N GLU A 810 -62.44 -41.65 -5.13
CA GLU A 810 -63.87 -41.46 -4.86
C GLU A 810 -64.64 -41.03 -6.12
N LEU A 811 -64.09 -40.13 -6.93
CA LEU A 811 -64.68 -39.71 -8.20
C LEU A 811 -64.80 -40.88 -9.17
N LYS A 812 -63.76 -41.73 -9.26
CA LYS A 812 -63.78 -42.94 -10.08
C LYS A 812 -64.87 -43.90 -9.62
N ASP A 813 -65.00 -44.13 -8.31
CA ASP A 813 -66.03 -45.01 -7.76
C ASP A 813 -67.43 -44.45 -8.04
N GLN A 814 -67.66 -43.15 -7.83
CA GLN A 814 -68.92 -42.49 -8.18
C GLN A 814 -69.25 -42.62 -9.68
N MET A 815 -68.27 -42.41 -10.56
CA MET A 815 -68.44 -42.58 -12.01
C MET A 815 -68.80 -44.02 -12.39
N THR A 816 -68.20 -45.02 -11.73
CA THR A 816 -68.55 -46.43 -11.97
C THR A 816 -69.95 -46.77 -11.47
N GLU A 817 -70.34 -46.24 -10.31
CA GLU A 817 -71.67 -46.48 -9.74
C GLU A 817 -72.76 -45.78 -10.56
N GLN A 818 -72.51 -44.57 -11.04
CA GLN A 818 -73.39 -43.87 -11.97
C GLN A 818 -73.54 -44.62 -13.30
N ARG A 819 -72.47 -45.25 -13.78
CA ARG A 819 -72.50 -46.12 -14.97
C ARG A 819 -73.35 -47.37 -14.73
N LYS A 820 -73.22 -48.01 -13.56
CA LYS A 820 -74.08 -49.16 -13.17
C LYS A 820 -75.54 -48.75 -13.05
N GLN A 821 -75.84 -47.59 -12.47
CA GLN A 821 -77.21 -47.05 -12.41
C GLN A 821 -77.79 -46.80 -13.80
N LYS A 822 -77.02 -46.18 -14.72
CA LYS A 822 -77.44 -46.01 -16.12
C LYS A 822 -77.69 -47.34 -16.82
N GLN A 823 -76.87 -48.36 -16.57
CA GLN A 823 -77.11 -49.71 -17.10
C GLN A 823 -78.37 -50.36 -16.51
N ARG A 824 -78.66 -50.18 -15.21
CA ARG A 824 -79.92 -50.66 -14.61
C ARG A 824 -81.15 -49.99 -15.23
N ILE A 825 -81.10 -48.66 -15.45
CA ILE A 825 -82.16 -47.93 -16.14
C ILE A 825 -82.30 -48.40 -17.60
N GLY A 826 -81.18 -48.62 -18.29
CA GLY A 826 -81.17 -49.17 -19.65
C GLY A 826 -81.79 -50.57 -19.74
N LEU A 827 -81.53 -51.43 -18.75
CA LEU A 827 -82.15 -52.76 -18.64
C LEU A 827 -83.65 -52.68 -18.39
N LEU A 828 -84.12 -51.80 -17.48
CA LEU A 828 -85.54 -51.57 -17.23
C LEU A 828 -86.28 -51.04 -18.46
N ASN A 829 -85.64 -50.16 -19.24
CA ASN A 829 -86.19 -49.68 -20.51
C ASN A 829 -86.18 -50.77 -21.59
N SER A 830 -85.21 -51.68 -21.56
CA SER A 830 -85.13 -52.81 -22.50
C SER A 830 -86.18 -53.90 -22.21
N THR A 831 -86.46 -54.19 -20.93
CA THR A 831 -87.58 -55.08 -20.55
C THR A 831 -88.95 -54.44 -20.81
N SER A 832 -89.08 -53.12 -20.66
CA SER A 832 -90.28 -52.39 -21.08
C SER A 832 -90.50 -52.47 -22.59
N ALA A 833 -89.44 -52.35 -23.40
CA ALA A 833 -89.51 -52.51 -24.86
C ALA A 833 -89.79 -53.97 -25.31
N TYR A 834 -89.38 -54.97 -24.53
CA TYR A 834 -89.70 -56.38 -24.81
C TYR A 834 -91.15 -56.73 -24.46
N LEU A 835 -91.70 -56.15 -23.38
CA LEU A 835 -93.12 -56.29 -23.01
C LEU A 835 -94.08 -55.52 -23.94
N HIS A 836 -93.58 -54.55 -24.70
CA HIS A 836 -94.38 -53.80 -25.69
C HIS A 836 -94.39 -54.44 -27.09
N ASN A 837 -93.58 -55.50 -27.30
CA ASN A 837 -93.49 -56.29 -28.55
C ASN A 837 -93.96 -57.76 -28.36
N LEU A 838 -94.59 -58.06 -27.23
CA LEU A 838 -95.48 -59.21 -26.99
C LEU A 838 -96.91 -58.70 -27.02
#